data_AF-A0A093F5Z9-F1
#
_entry.id   AF-A0A093F5Z9-F1
#
_cell.length_a   1.000
_cell.length_b   1.000
_cell.length_c   1.000
_cell.angle_alpha   90.00
_cell.angle_beta   90.00
_cell.angle_gamma   90.00
#
_symmetry.space_group_name_H-M   'P 1'
#
loop_
_entity.id
_entity.type
_entity.pdbx_description
1 polymer ?
#
loop_
_entity_poly.entity_id
_entity_poly.type
_entity_poly.pdbx_seq_one_letter_code
_entity_poly.pdbx_strand_id
1 'polypeptide(L)'
;EVQLIHFHESEASNYSTLLLSEDKGVLYVGAREVIFALDAVNIAEKQHELHWKVTEDKRTKCAVKGKSEQTECRNYVRVLQQLNDTFLYVCGTNAFQPTCDYLNLMSFELGGKNEDGKGRCPFDPAQSYTSVMIDEELYSGTSYNFLGSEPIISRHSHQSPLRTEYAIPWLNEPNFVFADVIRADQNSTDGEDDKIYFFFTEVSVEYEFVGKLMIPRIARVCKRDQGGLRTLQKKWTSFLKARLICTIPDKNLIFNIINDVFILKSPTLKEPVIYGVFTPQLNNVGLSAVCAYNLSTVEEVFSKGKYMQSATVEQSHTKWVRYNGEIPNPRPGACINNEARASNYMSSLNLPDKTLQFVKDHPLMDDSVTPMGDRPRLVKRDVKYTQIVVDRVRALNGSIYDVMFISTDQGALHKAISYENGMHIIEETQLFPNFEPVQTLLLSSKKGRRYLYAGSNSGVVQSPVAFCDKYTTCVDCVLARDPYCAWRPLEASCIDIFKESKIERNWIQNIGGDASSCSDKVRENSLQHTFKHGSTAELKCSQKSNLAQIVWKFKDDVLRVESPKYRLLEKALLIFNLSEGDSGVYQCLSEEKVKNKKFSQVLAKHILELKKMQHTTVGPTAAAAPTEGNSDVPKVSAVSTEGSTAHISATHTVPVTTARIITKPIGPVLTSAASNTDLFNSIPDAVPEKTMFLKSNDNFLLMFLFLFFFILFLCLLSYNCYKGYLPGQCLKFRSVLLLGKKKTKSDFSDCEQSVKETLVEQGSVSHQSGEQPKPAHDTG
;
A
#
# COMPACT_ATOMS: atom_id res chain seq x y z
N GLU A 1 -8.87 10.54 17.39
CA GLU A 1 -8.34 9.54 16.45
C GLU A 1 -9.43 8.50 16.17
N VAL A 2 -9.14 7.45 15.41
CA VAL A 2 -9.93 6.20 15.41
C VAL A 2 -9.16 5.14 16.19
N GLN A 3 -9.85 4.17 16.77
CA GLN A 3 -9.21 3.04 17.45
C GLN A 3 -8.86 1.95 16.43
N LEU A 4 -7.58 1.62 16.35
CA LEU A 4 -7.03 0.50 15.59
C LEU A 4 -6.35 -0.47 16.56
N ILE A 5 -6.26 -1.74 16.18
CA ILE A 5 -5.51 -2.75 16.94
C ILE A 5 -4.19 -2.99 16.21
N HIS A 6 -3.08 -2.99 16.94
CA HIS A 6 -1.74 -3.13 16.41
C HIS A 6 -1.04 -4.37 17.00
N PHE A 7 -0.25 -5.06 16.19
CA PHE A 7 0.66 -6.10 16.63
C PHE A 7 2.08 -5.82 16.12
N HIS A 8 3.06 -5.89 17.02
CA HIS A 8 4.48 -5.94 16.70
C HIS A 8 5.23 -6.64 17.82
N GLU A 9 6.41 -7.18 17.53
CA GLU A 9 7.31 -7.81 18.50
C GLU A 9 8.72 -7.25 18.34
N SER A 10 9.45 -7.09 19.45
CA SER A 10 10.60 -6.16 19.51
C SER A 10 11.83 -6.59 18.69
N GLU A 11 12.02 -7.89 18.44
CA GLU A 11 13.07 -8.41 17.54
C GLU A 11 12.61 -8.58 16.08
N ALA A 12 11.31 -8.46 15.82
CA ALA A 12 10.68 -8.88 14.56
C ALA A 12 10.35 -7.69 13.64
N SER A 13 10.45 -7.93 12.33
CA SER A 13 10.23 -6.92 11.28
C SER A 13 9.83 -7.58 9.96
N ASN A 14 9.39 -6.76 9.00
CA ASN A 14 9.01 -7.19 7.64
C ASN A 14 7.84 -8.19 7.64
N TYR A 15 6.74 -7.82 8.30
CA TYR A 15 5.48 -8.57 8.44
C TYR A 15 4.72 -8.61 7.11
N SER A 16 5.32 -9.30 6.14
CA SER A 16 5.06 -9.15 4.70
C SER A 16 4.24 -10.28 4.09
N THR A 17 3.91 -11.31 4.86
CA THR A 17 3.07 -12.43 4.42
C THR A 17 1.97 -12.69 5.45
N LEU A 18 0.71 -12.61 5.05
CA LEU A 18 -0.47 -12.85 5.90
C LEU A 18 -1.31 -14.02 5.36
N LEU A 19 -1.79 -14.89 6.25
CA LEU A 19 -2.74 -15.97 5.93
C LEU A 19 -3.82 -16.04 7.01
N LEU A 20 -5.08 -15.86 6.63
CA LEU A 20 -6.23 -15.88 7.54
C LEU A 20 -6.96 -17.23 7.46
N SER A 21 -7.05 -17.93 8.59
CA SER A 21 -7.96 -19.05 8.79
C SER A 21 -9.25 -18.53 9.43
N GLU A 22 -10.22 -18.15 8.59
CA GLU A 22 -11.53 -17.65 9.07
C GLU A 22 -12.30 -18.71 9.88
N ASP A 23 -12.05 -20.00 9.64
CA ASP A 23 -12.63 -21.14 10.34
C ASP A 23 -12.11 -21.26 11.79
N LYS A 24 -10.78 -21.29 11.99
CA LYS A 24 -10.15 -21.37 13.32
C LYS A 24 -10.15 -20.03 14.06
N GLY A 25 -10.32 -18.92 13.33
CA GLY A 25 -10.25 -17.56 13.89
C GLY A 25 -8.82 -17.07 14.09
N VAL A 26 -7.86 -17.57 13.30
CA VAL A 26 -6.43 -17.30 13.46
C VAL A 26 -5.88 -16.54 12.26
N LEU A 27 -5.10 -15.49 12.53
CA LEU A 27 -4.27 -14.81 11.54
C LEU A 27 -2.82 -15.30 11.70
N TYR A 28 -2.32 -16.04 10.71
CA TYR A 28 -0.93 -16.43 10.63
C TYR A 28 -0.11 -15.32 9.95
N VAL A 29 1.03 -14.96 10.53
CA VAL A 29 1.88 -13.85 10.07
C VAL A 29 3.30 -14.35 9.85
N GLY A 30 3.77 -14.31 8.60
CA GLY A 30 5.15 -14.56 8.21
C GLY A 30 5.97 -13.27 8.19
N ALA A 31 7.01 -13.21 9.01
CA ALA A 31 7.90 -12.06 9.15
C ALA A 31 9.37 -12.45 8.92
N ARG A 32 10.32 -11.58 9.28
CA ARG A 32 11.75 -11.88 9.26
C ARG A 32 12.14 -12.74 10.47
N GLU A 33 12.61 -13.95 10.20
CA GLU A 33 13.08 -14.98 11.15
C GLU A 33 12.03 -15.51 12.16
N VAL A 34 10.74 -15.22 11.94
CA VAL A 34 9.65 -15.65 12.83
C VAL A 34 8.32 -15.82 12.09
N ILE A 35 7.50 -16.76 12.55
CA ILE A 35 6.09 -16.94 12.18
C ILE A 35 5.25 -16.80 13.45
N PHE A 36 4.13 -16.07 13.38
CA PHE A 36 3.18 -15.91 14.48
C PHE A 36 1.81 -16.52 14.14
N ALA A 37 1.08 -16.92 15.17
CA ALA A 37 -0.37 -17.11 15.15
C ALA A 37 -1.00 -16.08 16.09
N LEU A 38 -1.89 -15.24 15.57
CA LEU A 38 -2.58 -14.18 16.31
C LEU A 38 -4.09 -14.47 16.29
N ASP A 39 -4.82 -14.04 17.32
CA ASP A 39 -6.27 -14.05 17.26
C ASP A 39 -6.78 -13.07 16.19
N ALA A 40 -7.67 -13.53 15.30
CA ALA A 40 -8.18 -12.70 14.20
C ALA A 40 -9.24 -11.67 14.64
N VAL A 41 -9.80 -11.77 15.85
CA VAL A 41 -10.71 -10.79 16.43
C VAL A 41 -9.93 -9.68 17.14
N ASN A 42 -8.79 -10.01 17.76
CA ASN A 42 -7.88 -9.06 18.40
C ASN A 42 -6.41 -9.44 18.13
N ILE A 43 -5.80 -8.88 17.08
CA ILE A 43 -4.43 -9.28 16.68
C ILE A 43 -3.34 -8.97 17.72
N ALA A 44 -3.63 -8.19 18.75
CA ALA A 44 -2.72 -7.98 19.88
C ALA A 44 -2.56 -9.25 20.75
N GLU A 45 -3.49 -10.21 20.66
CA GLU A 45 -3.43 -11.50 21.35
C GLU A 45 -2.60 -12.51 20.53
N LYS A 46 -1.29 -12.55 20.81
CA LYS A 46 -0.35 -13.54 20.29
C LYS A 46 -0.66 -14.92 20.90
N GLN A 47 -1.16 -15.84 20.07
CA GLN A 47 -1.48 -17.22 20.49
C GLN A 47 -0.23 -18.10 20.50
N HIS A 48 0.56 -18.06 19.42
CA HIS A 48 1.81 -18.81 19.27
C HIS A 48 2.87 -18.03 18.47
N GLU A 49 4.13 -18.39 18.67
CA GLU A 49 5.27 -17.89 17.87
C GLU A 49 6.30 -18.98 17.63
N LEU A 50 7.00 -18.88 16.50
CA LEU A 50 7.97 -19.85 16.03
C LEU A 50 9.14 -19.12 15.36
N HIS A 51 10.32 -19.21 15.94
CA HIS A 51 11.54 -18.67 15.34
C HIS A 51 12.14 -19.62 14.30
N TRP A 52 12.40 -19.10 13.11
CA TRP A 52 13.11 -19.78 12.01
C TRP A 52 14.34 -18.96 11.61
N LYS A 53 15.18 -18.64 12.61
CA LYS A 53 16.42 -17.85 12.51
C LYS A 53 17.49 -18.59 11.68
N VAL A 54 18.30 -17.84 10.93
CA VAL A 54 19.41 -18.39 10.12
C VAL A 54 20.55 -18.83 11.04
N THR A 55 21.21 -19.95 10.74
CA THR A 55 22.41 -20.38 11.48
C THR A 55 23.60 -19.47 11.20
N GLU A 56 24.47 -19.24 12.20
CA GLU A 56 25.68 -18.41 12.07
C GLU A 56 26.55 -18.79 10.87
N ASP A 57 26.69 -20.09 10.59
CA ASP A 57 27.39 -20.64 9.42
C ASP A 57 26.74 -20.20 8.09
N LYS A 58 25.41 -20.34 7.95
CA LYS A 58 24.69 -19.87 6.75
C LYS A 58 24.77 -18.36 6.61
N ARG A 59 24.63 -17.59 7.70
CA ARG A 59 24.71 -16.13 7.69
C ARG A 59 26.10 -15.65 7.25
N THR A 60 27.16 -16.26 7.79
CA THR A 60 28.56 -16.00 7.40
C THR A 60 28.80 -16.36 5.93
N LYS A 61 28.34 -17.53 5.46
CA LYS A 61 28.46 -17.94 4.05
C LYS A 61 27.68 -17.05 3.09
N CYS A 62 26.61 -16.41 3.54
CA CYS A 62 25.91 -15.37 2.80
C CYS A 62 26.72 -14.06 2.75
N ALA A 63 27.25 -13.60 3.89
CA ALA A 63 28.05 -12.38 3.97
C ALA A 63 29.33 -12.46 3.09
N VAL A 64 29.99 -13.62 3.06
CA VAL A 64 31.15 -13.89 2.18
C VAL A 64 30.81 -13.78 0.68
N LYS A 65 29.53 -13.89 0.28
CA LYS A 65 29.06 -13.63 -1.10
C LYS A 65 28.76 -12.14 -1.37
N GLY A 66 29.23 -11.23 -0.51
CA GLY A 66 29.04 -9.78 -0.68
C GLY A 66 27.65 -9.27 -0.32
N LYS A 67 26.89 -10.03 0.48
CA LYS A 67 25.54 -9.67 0.94
C LYS A 67 25.54 -9.15 2.37
N SER A 68 24.60 -8.26 2.69
CA SER A 68 24.49 -7.62 4.01
C SER A 68 24.12 -8.62 5.09
N GLU A 69 25.05 -8.86 6.02
CA GLU A 69 24.87 -9.79 7.14
C GLU A 69 23.67 -9.40 8.03
N GLN A 70 23.43 -8.10 8.20
CA GLN A 70 22.43 -7.58 9.12
C GLN A 70 21.02 -7.47 8.51
N THR A 71 20.92 -7.36 7.18
CA THR A 71 19.62 -7.23 6.49
C THR A 71 19.34 -8.42 5.58
N GLU A 72 20.09 -8.58 4.50
CA GLU A 72 19.78 -9.56 3.45
C GLU A 72 20.03 -11.02 3.87
N CYS A 73 21.05 -11.28 4.69
CA CYS A 73 21.42 -12.62 5.15
C CYS A 73 20.54 -13.14 6.30
N ARG A 74 19.24 -12.87 6.25
CA ARG A 74 18.22 -13.32 7.22
C ARG A 74 17.21 -14.24 6.51
N ASN A 75 16.37 -14.91 7.29
CA ASN A 75 15.30 -15.75 6.75
C ASN A 75 14.01 -14.94 6.67
N TYR A 76 13.64 -14.46 5.49
CA TYR A 76 12.36 -13.78 5.28
C TYR A 76 11.31 -14.80 4.86
N VAL A 77 10.22 -14.91 5.61
CA VAL A 77 9.09 -15.76 5.21
C VAL A 77 8.40 -15.14 3.99
N ARG A 78 8.22 -15.96 2.95
CA ARG A 78 7.77 -15.56 1.60
C ARG A 78 6.67 -16.46 1.05
N VAL A 79 6.54 -17.68 1.58
CA VAL A 79 5.39 -18.57 1.33
C VAL A 79 4.83 -18.97 2.69
N LEU A 80 3.52 -18.82 2.85
CA LEU A 80 2.75 -19.22 4.03
C LEU A 80 1.36 -19.60 3.51
N GLN A 81 1.13 -20.90 3.31
CA GLN A 81 -0.05 -21.42 2.61
C GLN A 81 -0.70 -22.53 3.43
N GLN A 82 -2.03 -22.63 3.43
CA GLN A 82 -2.73 -23.79 3.99
C GLN A 82 -2.48 -25.00 3.09
N LEU A 83 -1.93 -26.09 3.65
CA LEU A 83 -1.77 -27.34 2.91
C LEU A 83 -2.99 -28.24 3.13
N ASN A 84 -3.28 -28.52 4.41
CA ASN A 84 -4.43 -29.27 4.90
C ASN A 84 -4.73 -28.83 6.34
N ASP A 85 -5.74 -29.38 7.00
CA ASP A 85 -6.23 -28.88 8.30
C ASP A 85 -5.16 -28.88 9.41
N THR A 86 -4.16 -29.77 9.33
CA THR A 86 -3.09 -29.93 10.32
C THR A 86 -1.81 -29.16 10.00
N PHE A 87 -1.55 -28.83 8.73
CA PHE A 87 -0.26 -28.25 8.31
C PHE A 87 -0.39 -26.98 7.44
N LEU A 88 0.52 -26.04 7.68
CA LEU A 88 0.86 -24.99 6.72
C LEU A 88 2.12 -25.38 5.96
N TYR A 89 2.16 -25.06 4.66
CA TYR A 89 3.38 -25.11 3.88
C TYR A 89 4.07 -23.74 3.94
N VAL A 90 5.32 -23.72 4.39
CA VAL A 90 6.07 -22.49 4.66
C VAL A 90 7.40 -22.48 3.90
N CYS A 91 7.78 -21.33 3.35
CA CYS A 91 9.12 -21.13 2.76
C CYS A 91 9.67 -19.75 3.10
N GLY A 92 11.00 -19.68 3.21
CA GLY A 92 11.72 -18.41 3.38
C GLY A 92 13.07 -18.38 2.68
N THR A 93 13.64 -17.18 2.56
CA THR A 93 14.89 -16.89 1.82
C THR A 93 16.12 -17.58 2.43
N ASN A 94 16.09 -17.84 3.74
CA ASN A 94 17.13 -18.49 4.55
C ASN A 94 18.57 -18.10 4.17
N ALA A 95 18.83 -16.78 4.11
CA ALA A 95 20.11 -16.19 3.67
C ALA A 95 20.59 -16.69 2.28
N PHE A 96 19.77 -16.45 1.25
CA PHE A 96 20.01 -16.87 -0.14
C PHE A 96 20.20 -18.39 -0.31
N GLN A 97 19.45 -19.16 0.47
CA GLN A 97 19.32 -20.61 0.34
C GLN A 97 17.84 -21.00 0.52
N PRO A 98 16.95 -20.64 -0.43
CA PRO A 98 15.50 -20.79 -0.28
C PRO A 98 15.13 -22.14 0.29
N THR A 99 14.49 -22.16 1.46
CA THR A 99 14.16 -23.38 2.20
C THR A 99 12.66 -23.43 2.42
N CYS A 100 12.06 -24.60 2.26
CA CYS A 100 10.66 -24.87 2.59
C CYS A 100 10.53 -25.95 3.67
N ASP A 101 9.48 -25.88 4.48
CA ASP A 101 9.15 -26.89 5.48
C ASP A 101 7.63 -26.91 5.76
N TYR A 102 7.21 -27.78 6.67
CA TYR A 102 5.81 -28.01 7.05
C TYR A 102 5.63 -27.58 8.50
N LEU A 103 4.80 -26.56 8.75
CA LEU A 103 4.47 -26.08 10.09
C LEU A 103 3.24 -26.85 10.60
N ASN A 104 3.43 -27.62 11.68
CA ASN A 104 2.36 -28.35 12.38
C ASN A 104 1.52 -27.37 13.20
N LEU A 105 0.23 -27.26 12.92
CA LEU A 105 -0.67 -26.33 13.60
C LEU A 105 -1.07 -26.74 15.02
N MET A 106 -0.78 -27.98 15.44
CA MET A 106 -1.10 -28.47 16.79
C MET A 106 0.04 -28.26 17.80
N SER A 107 1.30 -28.34 17.37
CA SER A 107 2.47 -28.03 18.23
C SER A 107 3.10 -26.65 17.94
N PHE A 108 2.75 -26.04 16.80
CA PHE A 108 3.36 -24.83 16.25
C PHE A 108 4.86 -24.95 15.95
N GLU A 109 5.31 -26.15 15.57
CA GLU A 109 6.70 -26.48 15.23
C GLU A 109 6.87 -26.85 13.74
N LEU A 110 8.09 -26.73 13.23
CA LEU A 110 8.45 -27.21 11.88
C LEU A 110 8.72 -28.72 11.90
N GLY A 111 8.30 -29.43 10.84
CA GLY A 111 8.62 -30.84 10.62
C GLY A 111 10.10 -31.14 10.34
N GLY A 112 10.93 -30.11 10.13
CA GLY A 112 12.39 -30.22 10.01
C GLY A 112 12.88 -30.79 8.68
N LYS A 113 12.01 -30.92 7.66
CA LYS A 113 12.38 -31.49 6.35
C LYS A 113 13.41 -30.64 5.60
N ASN A 114 13.40 -29.31 5.78
CA ASN A 114 14.30 -28.37 5.11
C ASN A 114 14.44 -28.61 3.59
N GLU A 115 13.32 -28.64 2.86
CA GLU A 115 13.30 -28.85 1.41
C GLU A 115 13.93 -27.69 0.63
N ASP A 116 14.54 -27.98 -0.53
CA ASP A 116 15.01 -26.95 -1.47
C ASP A 116 13.83 -26.15 -2.05
N GLY A 117 13.72 -24.89 -1.64
CA GLY A 117 12.72 -23.93 -2.08
C GLY A 117 13.06 -23.21 -3.39
N LYS A 118 14.16 -23.56 -4.08
CA LYS A 118 14.59 -22.93 -5.33
C LYS A 118 13.47 -22.89 -6.39
N GLY A 119 13.04 -21.68 -6.76
CA GLY A 119 11.93 -21.45 -7.70
C GLY A 119 10.52 -21.53 -7.10
N ARG A 120 10.38 -21.96 -5.83
CA ARG A 120 9.17 -21.84 -5.00
C ARG A 120 9.18 -20.54 -4.16
N CYS A 121 10.38 -20.10 -3.78
CA CYS A 121 10.67 -18.97 -2.91
C CYS A 121 11.89 -18.20 -3.45
N PRO A 122 11.92 -16.85 -3.39
CA PRO A 122 13.06 -16.05 -3.84
C PRO A 122 14.33 -16.26 -3.00
N PHE A 123 15.49 -15.97 -3.58
CA PHE A 123 16.77 -15.97 -2.88
C PHE A 123 16.98 -14.67 -2.09
N ASP A 124 16.66 -13.54 -2.72
CA ASP A 124 16.85 -12.20 -2.18
C ASP A 124 15.53 -11.70 -1.56
N PRO A 125 15.54 -11.08 -0.36
CA PRO A 125 14.31 -10.51 0.21
C PRO A 125 13.68 -9.39 -0.62
N ALA A 126 14.40 -8.77 -1.55
CA ALA A 126 13.91 -7.77 -2.50
C ALA A 126 13.46 -8.33 -3.86
N GLN A 127 13.67 -9.64 -4.13
CA GLN A 127 13.14 -10.27 -5.34
C GLN A 127 11.62 -10.46 -5.25
N SER A 128 10.93 -10.18 -6.35
CA SER A 128 9.48 -10.39 -6.49
C SER A 128 9.09 -11.87 -6.37
N TYR A 129 7.91 -12.12 -5.81
CA TYR A 129 7.40 -13.45 -5.56
C TYR A 129 5.87 -13.46 -5.54
N THR A 130 5.28 -14.56 -5.97
CA THR A 130 3.86 -14.85 -5.73
C THR A 130 3.64 -16.36 -5.68
N SER A 131 2.63 -16.82 -4.94
CA SER A 131 2.31 -18.25 -4.82
C SER A 131 0.86 -18.50 -4.45
N VAL A 132 0.34 -19.66 -4.84
CA VAL A 132 -0.97 -20.19 -4.41
C VAL A 132 -0.89 -21.71 -4.27
N MET A 133 -1.47 -22.24 -3.18
CA MET A 133 -1.59 -23.68 -2.96
C MET A 133 -2.93 -24.17 -3.51
N ILE A 134 -2.92 -25.25 -4.31
CA ILE A 134 -4.10 -25.80 -4.97
C ILE A 134 -4.01 -27.33 -4.91
N ASP A 135 -4.93 -27.96 -4.17
CA ASP A 135 -5.04 -29.43 -4.08
C ASP A 135 -3.69 -30.09 -3.70
N GLU A 136 -3.03 -29.54 -2.66
CA GLU A 136 -1.67 -29.86 -2.17
C GLU A 136 -0.48 -29.60 -3.13
N GLU A 137 -0.72 -29.04 -4.32
CA GLU A 137 0.34 -28.59 -5.25
C GLU A 137 0.59 -27.07 -5.12
N LEU A 138 1.86 -26.66 -4.97
CA LEU A 138 2.24 -25.24 -4.89
C LEU A 138 2.54 -24.67 -6.28
N TYR A 139 1.74 -23.70 -6.71
CA TYR A 139 1.97 -22.91 -7.91
C TYR A 139 2.70 -21.62 -7.50
N SER A 140 3.75 -21.23 -8.23
CA SER A 140 4.70 -20.20 -7.80
C SER A 140 5.27 -19.41 -8.97
N GLY A 141 5.50 -18.11 -8.77
CA GLY A 141 6.17 -17.21 -9.72
C GLY A 141 7.23 -16.38 -8.98
N THR A 142 8.51 -16.61 -9.28
CA THR A 142 9.65 -15.91 -8.62
C THR A 142 10.95 -16.10 -9.42
N SER A 143 12.13 -15.87 -8.82
CA SER A 143 13.42 -16.23 -9.43
C SER A 143 13.86 -17.65 -9.08
N TYR A 144 14.47 -18.33 -10.04
CA TYR A 144 15.11 -19.63 -9.89
C TYR A 144 16.57 -19.53 -9.41
N ASN A 145 17.20 -18.35 -9.38
CA ASN A 145 18.63 -18.23 -9.05
C ASN A 145 18.99 -17.08 -8.09
N PHE A 146 20.22 -17.12 -7.58
CA PHE A 146 20.76 -16.17 -6.62
C PHE A 146 20.74 -14.71 -7.13
N LEU A 147 21.01 -14.50 -8.42
CA LEU A 147 21.15 -13.18 -9.04
C LEU A 147 19.81 -12.53 -9.42
N GLY A 148 18.71 -13.29 -9.43
CA GLY A 148 17.41 -12.81 -9.91
C GLY A 148 17.19 -12.98 -11.42
N SER A 149 18.20 -13.42 -12.18
CA SER A 149 18.20 -13.38 -13.66
C SER A 149 17.42 -14.49 -14.34
N GLU A 150 17.11 -15.60 -13.65
CA GLU A 150 16.29 -16.69 -14.17
C GLU A 150 14.85 -16.60 -13.62
N PRO A 151 13.90 -15.92 -14.28
CA PRO A 151 12.51 -15.93 -13.85
C PRO A 151 11.85 -17.29 -14.13
N ILE A 152 10.97 -17.72 -13.25
CA ILE A 152 10.25 -18.99 -13.36
C ILE A 152 8.80 -18.84 -12.90
N ILE A 153 7.87 -19.38 -13.68
CA ILE A 153 6.55 -19.81 -13.17
C ILE A 153 6.56 -21.33 -13.14
N SER A 154 6.32 -21.93 -11.97
CA SER A 154 6.37 -23.38 -11.78
C SER A 154 5.31 -23.92 -10.83
N ARG A 155 5.02 -25.21 -11.01
CA ARG A 155 4.30 -26.04 -10.06
C ARG A 155 5.25 -27.01 -9.40
N HIS A 156 5.31 -26.97 -8.07
CA HIS A 156 5.85 -28.07 -7.30
C HIS A 156 4.79 -29.15 -7.14
N SER A 157 5.10 -30.36 -7.61
CA SER A 157 4.26 -31.55 -7.57
C SER A 157 5.15 -32.78 -7.57
N HIS A 158 4.80 -33.80 -6.79
CA HIS A 158 5.49 -35.10 -6.83
C HIS A 158 5.18 -35.89 -8.10
N GLN A 159 4.02 -35.67 -8.73
CA GLN A 159 3.56 -36.44 -9.89
C GLN A 159 3.95 -35.78 -11.22
N SER A 160 3.75 -34.46 -11.33
CA SER A 160 4.01 -33.72 -12.57
C SER A 160 4.54 -32.30 -12.27
N PRO A 161 5.84 -32.17 -11.92
CA PRO A 161 6.47 -30.86 -11.76
C PRO A 161 6.65 -30.19 -13.13
N LEU A 162 6.08 -28.99 -13.28
CA LEU A 162 6.12 -28.20 -14.52
C LEU A 162 6.71 -26.82 -14.29
N ARG A 163 7.40 -26.28 -15.30
CA ARG A 163 7.95 -24.92 -15.29
C ARG A 163 7.86 -24.24 -16.65
N THR A 164 8.03 -22.92 -16.69
CA THR A 164 8.23 -22.17 -17.93
C THR A 164 9.53 -22.56 -18.65
N GLU A 165 9.59 -22.25 -19.94
CA GLU A 165 10.87 -22.14 -20.64
C GLU A 165 11.65 -20.91 -20.15
N TYR A 166 12.98 -21.03 -20.08
CA TYR A 166 13.86 -19.91 -19.78
C TYR A 166 14.20 -19.19 -21.09
N ALA A 167 13.27 -18.36 -21.55
CA ALA A 167 13.37 -17.64 -22.80
C ALA A 167 12.56 -16.33 -22.75
N ILE A 168 13.09 -15.26 -23.34
CA ILE A 168 12.48 -13.91 -23.40
C ILE A 168 11.01 -13.91 -23.88
N PRO A 169 10.59 -14.71 -24.89
CA PRO A 169 9.17 -14.83 -25.26
C PRO A 169 8.25 -15.18 -24.09
N TRP A 170 8.71 -16.03 -23.17
CA TRP A 170 7.93 -16.54 -22.05
C TRP A 170 7.90 -15.56 -20.89
N LEU A 171 9.06 -15.11 -20.42
CA LEU A 171 9.21 -14.19 -19.29
C LEU A 171 10.44 -13.29 -19.52
N ASN A 172 10.24 -11.96 -19.53
CA ASN A 172 11.30 -11.00 -19.83
C ASN A 172 11.53 -10.01 -18.68
N GLU A 173 12.39 -10.36 -17.72
CA GLU A 173 12.59 -9.59 -16.47
C GLU A 173 11.29 -9.26 -15.71
N PRO A 174 10.44 -10.26 -15.36
CA PRO A 174 9.18 -10.04 -14.67
C PRO A 174 9.36 -9.69 -13.19
N ASN A 175 8.54 -8.74 -12.74
CA ASN A 175 8.22 -8.46 -11.35
C ASN A 175 6.86 -9.09 -11.02
N PHE A 176 6.86 -10.20 -10.27
CA PHE A 176 5.66 -10.96 -9.89
C PHE A 176 4.86 -10.27 -8.79
N VAL A 177 3.53 -10.27 -8.96
CA VAL A 177 2.60 -9.55 -8.07
C VAL A 177 1.62 -10.51 -7.42
N PHE A 178 0.81 -11.23 -8.21
CA PHE A 178 -0.30 -12.03 -7.68
C PHE A 178 -0.49 -13.33 -8.46
N ALA A 179 -1.00 -14.37 -7.80
CA ALA A 179 -1.43 -15.61 -8.42
C ALA A 179 -2.58 -16.25 -7.63
N ASP A 180 -3.57 -16.80 -8.34
CA ASP A 180 -4.78 -17.38 -7.76
C ASP A 180 -5.46 -18.35 -8.74
N VAL A 181 -6.27 -19.26 -8.21
CA VAL A 181 -7.06 -20.21 -9.00
C VAL A 181 -8.46 -19.66 -9.30
N ILE A 182 -8.81 -19.69 -10.58
CA ILE A 182 -10.19 -19.58 -11.02
C ILE A 182 -10.66 -21.00 -11.35
N ARG A 183 -11.53 -21.54 -10.49
CA ARG A 183 -12.12 -22.87 -10.67
C ARG A 183 -13.09 -22.84 -11.86
N ALA A 184 -13.20 -23.96 -12.57
CA ALA A 184 -14.21 -24.10 -13.62
C ALA A 184 -15.64 -24.03 -13.05
N ASP A 185 -16.61 -23.56 -13.84
CA ASP A 185 -18.03 -23.62 -13.43
C ASP A 185 -18.48 -25.08 -13.40
N GLN A 186 -18.89 -25.56 -12.22
CA GLN A 186 -19.37 -26.92 -12.00
C GLN A 186 -20.67 -27.23 -12.76
N ASN A 187 -21.38 -26.20 -13.23
CA ASN A 187 -22.57 -26.32 -14.07
C ASN A 187 -22.25 -26.38 -15.57
N SER A 188 -20.99 -26.16 -15.99
CA SER A 188 -20.60 -26.22 -17.40
C SER A 188 -20.57 -27.66 -17.92
N THR A 189 -21.30 -27.90 -19.02
CA THR A 189 -21.29 -29.16 -19.76
C THR A 189 -19.99 -29.41 -20.54
N ASP A 190 -19.11 -28.42 -20.63
CA ASP A 190 -17.99 -28.44 -21.57
C ASP A 190 -16.75 -29.14 -20.98
N GLY A 191 -16.83 -29.49 -19.68
CA GLY A 191 -15.79 -30.22 -18.97
C GLY A 191 -14.50 -29.42 -18.85
N GLU A 192 -14.61 -28.10 -18.68
CA GLU A 192 -13.50 -27.18 -18.44
C GLU A 192 -12.61 -27.62 -17.27
N ASP A 193 -11.39 -27.06 -17.22
CA ASP A 193 -10.42 -27.28 -16.16
C ASP A 193 -10.21 -26.01 -15.32
N ASP A 194 -9.75 -26.18 -14.08
CA ASP A 194 -9.34 -25.08 -13.22
C ASP A 194 -8.14 -24.35 -13.86
N LYS A 195 -8.17 -23.01 -13.85
CA LYS A 195 -7.15 -22.16 -14.48
C LYS A 195 -6.42 -21.36 -13.41
N ILE A 196 -5.09 -21.47 -13.37
CA ILE A 196 -4.24 -20.73 -12.45
C ILE A 196 -3.77 -19.48 -13.16
N TYR A 197 -4.16 -18.32 -12.64
CA TYR A 197 -3.82 -17.02 -13.18
C TYR A 197 -2.61 -16.42 -12.47
N PHE A 198 -1.75 -15.74 -13.22
CA PHE A 198 -0.55 -15.07 -12.74
C PHE A 198 -0.52 -13.62 -13.25
N PHE A 199 -0.13 -12.69 -12.38
CA PHE A 199 -0.05 -11.27 -12.66
C PHE A 199 1.35 -10.75 -12.33
N PHE A 200 1.93 -10.02 -13.28
CA PHE A 200 3.29 -9.51 -13.18
C PHE A 200 3.49 -8.30 -14.10
N THR A 201 4.51 -7.49 -13.84
CA THR A 201 4.99 -6.48 -14.80
C THR A 201 6.30 -6.97 -15.41
N GLU A 202 6.42 -7.06 -16.73
CA GLU A 202 7.68 -7.45 -17.40
C GLU A 202 8.18 -6.38 -18.39
N VAL A 203 9.40 -6.51 -18.89
CA VAL A 203 9.90 -5.70 -20.00
C VAL A 203 9.18 -6.12 -21.29
N SER A 204 8.51 -5.17 -21.94
CA SER A 204 7.80 -5.38 -23.20
C SER A 204 8.75 -5.86 -24.30
N VAL A 205 8.25 -6.76 -25.16
CA VAL A 205 8.93 -7.22 -26.38
C VAL A 205 8.26 -6.68 -27.65
N GLU A 206 7.01 -6.21 -27.51
CA GLU A 206 6.15 -5.74 -28.59
C GLU A 206 6.14 -4.21 -28.79
N TYR A 207 6.79 -3.45 -27.90
CA TYR A 207 6.89 -2.00 -27.98
C TYR A 207 8.35 -1.53 -27.96
N GLU A 208 8.78 -0.91 -29.06
CA GLU A 208 10.05 -0.18 -29.13
C GLU A 208 9.88 1.21 -28.50
N PHE A 209 10.75 1.56 -27.55
CA PHE A 209 10.73 2.84 -26.84
C PHE A 209 12.16 3.30 -26.50
N VAL A 210 12.33 4.55 -26.05
CA VAL A 210 13.64 5.19 -25.76
C VAL A 210 14.44 4.44 -24.68
N GLY A 211 13.76 3.65 -23.84
CA GLY A 211 14.35 2.68 -22.92
C GLY A 211 13.39 1.52 -22.70
N LYS A 212 13.73 0.58 -21.80
CA LYS A 212 12.87 -0.56 -21.42
C LYS A 212 11.47 -0.08 -21.02
N LEU A 213 10.46 -0.33 -21.85
CA LEU A 213 9.07 -0.11 -21.51
C LEU A 213 8.56 -1.30 -20.70
N MET A 214 8.13 -1.07 -19.47
CA MET A 214 7.48 -2.09 -18.66
C MET A 214 6.02 -2.27 -19.10
N ILE A 215 5.46 -3.46 -18.98
CA ILE A 215 4.05 -3.72 -19.31
C ILE A 215 3.40 -4.71 -18.34
N PRO A 216 2.15 -4.46 -17.87
CA PRO A 216 1.43 -5.42 -17.05
C PRO A 216 0.98 -6.61 -17.89
N ARG A 217 1.15 -7.79 -17.30
CA ARG A 217 0.70 -9.07 -17.85
C ARG A 217 -0.36 -9.69 -16.96
N ILE A 218 -1.35 -10.27 -17.62
CA ILE A 218 -2.09 -11.41 -17.10
C ILE A 218 -1.64 -12.64 -17.88
N ALA A 219 -1.35 -13.73 -17.18
CA ALA A 219 -1.02 -15.02 -17.77
C ALA A 219 -1.81 -16.13 -17.09
N ARG A 220 -1.89 -17.31 -17.73
CA ARG A 220 -2.56 -18.48 -17.17
C ARG A 220 -1.90 -19.79 -17.53
N VAL A 221 -2.18 -20.81 -16.73
CA VAL A 221 -1.95 -22.25 -17.03
C VAL A 221 -3.17 -23.07 -16.60
N CYS A 222 -3.36 -24.24 -17.20
CA CYS A 222 -4.40 -25.20 -16.82
C CYS A 222 -3.88 -26.15 -15.73
N LYS A 223 -4.70 -26.44 -14.72
CA LYS A 223 -4.32 -27.28 -13.58
C LYS A 223 -3.94 -28.71 -13.98
N ARG A 224 -4.65 -29.33 -14.91
CA ARG A 224 -4.41 -30.70 -15.39
C ARG A 224 -3.38 -30.78 -16.52
N ASP A 225 -2.64 -29.71 -16.79
CA ASP A 225 -1.45 -29.78 -17.65
C ASP A 225 -0.44 -30.76 -17.02
N GLN A 226 0.16 -31.61 -17.84
CA GLN A 226 1.16 -32.61 -17.46
C GLN A 226 2.47 -32.43 -18.24
N GLY A 227 2.57 -31.37 -19.05
CA GLY A 227 3.62 -31.20 -20.05
C GLY A 227 3.34 -31.97 -21.34
N GLY A 228 4.24 -31.84 -22.31
CA GLY A 228 4.20 -32.57 -23.56
C GLY A 228 5.14 -33.79 -23.58
N LEU A 229 4.83 -34.78 -24.41
CA LEU A 229 5.54 -36.07 -24.45
C LEU A 229 6.94 -35.99 -25.10
N ARG A 230 7.13 -35.08 -26.06
CA ARG A 230 8.38 -34.88 -26.83
C ARG A 230 8.79 -33.41 -26.80
N THR A 231 7.98 -32.57 -27.43
CA THR A 231 8.03 -31.11 -27.25
C THR A 231 7.49 -30.77 -25.86
N LEU A 232 8.07 -29.75 -25.19
CA LEU A 232 7.64 -29.27 -23.86
C LEU A 232 7.63 -30.34 -22.73
N GLN A 233 8.60 -31.25 -22.73
CA GLN A 233 8.82 -32.19 -21.61
C GLN A 233 9.08 -31.45 -20.29
N LYS A 234 8.23 -31.71 -19.27
CA LYS A 234 8.23 -31.00 -17.97
C LYS A 234 8.08 -29.48 -18.08
N LYS A 235 7.48 -29.00 -19.17
CA LYS A 235 7.16 -27.58 -19.41
C LYS A 235 5.66 -27.40 -19.58
N TRP A 236 5.14 -26.22 -19.25
CA TRP A 236 3.72 -25.92 -19.50
C TRP A 236 3.37 -26.04 -20.99
N THR A 237 2.25 -26.68 -21.31
CA THR A 237 1.61 -26.68 -22.64
C THR A 237 0.47 -25.67 -22.73
N SER A 238 0.00 -25.20 -21.57
CA SER A 238 -1.12 -24.28 -21.37
C SER A 238 -0.73 -22.82 -21.11
N PHE A 239 0.58 -22.51 -21.04
CA PHE A 239 1.04 -21.15 -20.70
C PHE A 239 0.77 -20.16 -21.84
N LEU A 240 -0.08 -19.16 -21.55
CA LEU A 240 -0.29 -17.98 -22.38
C LEU A 240 -0.27 -16.73 -21.52
N LYS A 241 0.23 -15.61 -22.05
CA LYS A 241 0.19 -14.27 -21.45
C LYS A 241 -0.39 -13.23 -22.40
N ALA A 242 -1.06 -12.22 -21.86
CA ALA A 242 -1.66 -11.11 -22.60
C ALA A 242 -1.29 -9.76 -21.96
N ARG A 243 -1.37 -8.68 -22.75
CA ARG A 243 -1.29 -7.29 -22.25
C ARG A 243 -2.50 -6.99 -21.37
N LEU A 244 -2.28 -6.48 -20.16
CA LEU A 244 -3.34 -6.02 -19.25
C LEU A 244 -3.30 -4.48 -19.19
N ILE A 245 -4.32 -3.82 -19.75
CA ILE A 245 -4.27 -2.39 -20.08
C ILE A 245 -5.01 -1.55 -19.04
N CYS A 246 -4.32 -0.58 -18.43
CA CYS A 246 -4.96 0.47 -17.63
C CYS A 246 -4.51 1.85 -18.14
N THR A 247 -5.41 2.59 -18.80
CA THR A 247 -5.12 3.87 -19.46
C THR A 247 -6.30 4.84 -19.37
N ILE A 248 -6.07 6.12 -19.64
CA ILE A 248 -7.11 7.12 -19.93
C ILE A 248 -6.75 7.77 -21.28
N PRO A 249 -7.33 7.31 -22.40
CA PRO A 249 -7.00 7.80 -23.75
C PRO A 249 -7.12 9.32 -23.88
N ASP A 250 -8.26 9.90 -23.46
CA ASP A 250 -8.56 11.35 -23.54
C ASP A 250 -7.56 12.27 -22.81
N LYS A 251 -6.68 11.69 -21.97
CA LYS A 251 -5.69 12.41 -21.16
C LYS A 251 -4.26 11.93 -21.41
N ASN A 252 -4.04 11.00 -22.34
CA ASN A 252 -2.76 10.34 -22.61
C ASN A 252 -2.07 9.77 -21.34
N LEU A 253 -2.87 9.29 -20.37
CA LEU A 253 -2.33 8.69 -19.13
C LEU A 253 -2.27 7.17 -19.27
N ILE A 254 -1.09 6.60 -19.03
CA ILE A 254 -0.80 5.17 -19.18
C ILE A 254 -0.23 4.65 -17.85
N PHE A 255 -0.87 3.62 -17.30
CA PHE A 255 -0.48 3.02 -16.02
C PHE A 255 0.09 1.61 -16.28
N ASN A 256 1.39 1.58 -16.65
CA ASN A 256 2.07 0.39 -17.17
C ASN A 256 2.89 -0.40 -16.13
N ILE A 257 2.80 -0.05 -14.85
CA ILE A 257 3.28 -0.88 -13.73
C ILE A 257 2.04 -1.37 -12.96
N ILE A 258 1.91 -2.67 -12.75
CA ILE A 258 0.93 -3.24 -11.81
C ILE A 258 1.61 -3.50 -10.46
N ASN A 259 0.94 -3.12 -9.37
CA ASN A 259 1.47 -3.15 -8.00
C ASN A 259 0.76 -4.20 -7.14
N ASP A 260 -0.55 -4.42 -7.39
CA ASP A 260 -1.35 -5.44 -6.71
C ASP A 260 -2.59 -5.85 -7.51
N VAL A 261 -3.17 -7.02 -7.20
CA VAL A 261 -4.38 -7.59 -7.81
C VAL A 261 -5.26 -8.29 -6.77
N PHE A 262 -6.57 -8.07 -6.86
CA PHE A 262 -7.58 -8.75 -6.06
C PHE A 262 -8.68 -9.33 -6.97
N ILE A 263 -8.97 -10.64 -6.83
CA ILE A 263 -10.03 -11.30 -7.60
C ILE A 263 -11.30 -11.39 -6.75
N LEU A 264 -12.28 -10.54 -7.06
CA LEU A 264 -13.57 -10.51 -6.37
C LEU A 264 -14.43 -11.69 -6.80
N LYS A 265 -14.39 -12.76 -5.99
CA LYS A 265 -15.23 -13.95 -6.10
C LYS A 265 -16.49 -13.77 -5.22
N SER A 266 -17.69 -13.87 -5.78
CA SER A 266 -18.94 -13.74 -5.02
C SER A 266 -20.06 -14.59 -5.63
N PRO A 267 -20.87 -15.32 -4.83
CA PRO A 267 -22.07 -16.02 -5.32
C PRO A 267 -23.17 -15.11 -5.90
N THR A 268 -23.02 -13.78 -5.77
CA THR A 268 -23.94 -12.79 -6.36
C THR A 268 -23.43 -12.20 -7.68
N LEU A 269 -22.23 -12.57 -8.11
CA LEU A 269 -21.68 -12.24 -9.42
C LEU A 269 -22.01 -13.36 -10.42
N LYS A 270 -22.16 -12.98 -11.70
CA LYS A 270 -22.18 -13.94 -12.81
C LYS A 270 -20.81 -14.57 -13.04
N GLU A 271 -19.74 -13.81 -12.80
CA GLU A 271 -18.35 -14.18 -13.05
C GLU A 271 -17.42 -13.39 -12.10
N PRO A 272 -16.23 -13.91 -11.75
CA PRO A 272 -15.24 -13.16 -10.98
C PRO A 272 -14.82 -11.86 -11.67
N VAL A 273 -14.61 -10.80 -10.88
CA VAL A 273 -14.09 -9.50 -11.36
C VAL A 273 -12.68 -9.29 -10.81
N ILE A 274 -11.73 -9.06 -11.70
CA ILE A 274 -10.32 -8.85 -11.35
C ILE A 274 -10.11 -7.34 -11.17
N TYR A 275 -9.72 -6.90 -9.97
CA TYR A 275 -9.29 -5.54 -9.69
C TYR A 275 -7.77 -5.48 -9.64
N GLY A 276 -7.16 -4.42 -10.19
CA GLY A 276 -5.71 -4.21 -10.11
C GLY A 276 -5.34 -2.76 -9.84
N VAL A 277 -4.28 -2.56 -9.06
CA VAL A 277 -3.67 -1.25 -8.76
C VAL A 277 -2.50 -1.00 -9.70
N PHE A 278 -2.56 0.11 -10.42
CA PHE A 278 -1.57 0.48 -11.43
C PHE A 278 -0.96 1.86 -11.18
N THR A 279 0.32 2.01 -11.52
CA THR A 279 1.10 3.25 -11.50
C THR A 279 1.79 3.45 -12.85
N PRO A 280 2.12 4.69 -13.26
CA PRO A 280 2.87 4.93 -14.48
C PRO A 280 4.37 4.70 -14.23
N GLN A 281 5.09 4.15 -15.22
CA GLN A 281 6.55 4.07 -15.20
C GLN A 281 7.16 5.47 -15.46
N LEU A 282 6.58 6.21 -16.40
CA LEU A 282 7.05 7.53 -16.83
C LEU A 282 6.30 8.63 -16.06
N ASN A 283 7.00 9.70 -15.68
CA ASN A 283 6.41 10.86 -15.00
C ASN A 283 5.61 10.47 -13.74
N ASN A 284 6.12 9.55 -12.92
CA ASN A 284 5.48 9.08 -11.69
C ASN A 284 5.54 10.12 -10.55
N VAL A 285 4.83 11.24 -10.73
CA VAL A 285 4.64 12.29 -9.72
C VAL A 285 3.52 11.86 -8.75
N GLY A 286 3.63 10.65 -8.20
CA GLY A 286 2.62 10.04 -7.32
C GLY A 286 1.24 9.91 -7.98
N LEU A 287 1.14 9.24 -9.13
CA LEU A 287 -0.15 9.01 -9.80
C LEU A 287 -0.52 7.53 -9.74
N SER A 288 -1.73 7.22 -9.27
CA SER A 288 -2.22 5.84 -9.17
C SER A 288 -3.63 5.69 -9.76
N ALA A 289 -3.91 4.51 -10.30
CA ALA A 289 -5.23 4.13 -10.80
C ALA A 289 -5.62 2.71 -10.34
N VAL A 290 -6.94 2.46 -10.29
CA VAL A 290 -7.51 1.12 -10.14
C VAL A 290 -8.29 0.81 -11.41
N CYS A 291 -7.94 -0.28 -12.09
CA CYS A 291 -8.72 -0.84 -13.19
C CYS A 291 -9.40 -2.13 -12.75
N ALA A 292 -10.57 -2.42 -13.33
CA ALA A 292 -11.32 -3.64 -13.07
C ALA A 292 -11.65 -4.34 -14.40
N TYR A 293 -11.57 -5.67 -14.44
CA TYR A 293 -11.65 -6.49 -15.65
C TYR A 293 -12.62 -7.67 -15.42
N ASN A 294 -13.44 -7.99 -16.42
CA ASN A 294 -14.26 -9.20 -16.40
C ASN A 294 -13.41 -10.42 -16.78
N LEU A 295 -13.68 -11.56 -16.15
CA LEU A 295 -13.08 -12.83 -16.55
C LEU A 295 -13.40 -13.20 -18.00
N SER A 296 -14.60 -12.91 -18.48
CA SER A 296 -15.05 -13.17 -19.85
C SER A 296 -14.19 -12.46 -20.90
N THR A 297 -13.78 -11.22 -20.65
CA THR A 297 -12.84 -10.47 -21.51
C THR A 297 -11.45 -11.12 -21.52
N VAL A 298 -10.99 -11.63 -20.38
CA VAL A 298 -9.72 -12.37 -20.26
C VAL A 298 -9.77 -13.71 -21.01
N GLU A 299 -10.82 -14.49 -20.78
CA GLU A 299 -11.05 -15.79 -21.42
C GLU A 299 -11.20 -15.62 -22.94
N GLU A 300 -11.87 -14.58 -23.43
CA GLU A 300 -12.02 -14.30 -24.87
C GLU A 300 -10.67 -14.03 -25.55
N VAL A 301 -9.80 -13.23 -24.94
CA VAL A 301 -8.43 -13.00 -25.46
C VAL A 301 -7.66 -14.32 -25.56
N PHE A 302 -7.69 -15.18 -24.54
CA PHE A 302 -6.97 -16.46 -24.58
C PHE A 302 -7.62 -17.55 -25.45
N SER A 303 -8.94 -17.61 -25.55
CA SER A 303 -9.68 -18.65 -26.27
C SER A 303 -9.93 -18.35 -27.75
N LYS A 304 -10.06 -17.07 -28.13
CA LYS A 304 -10.36 -16.64 -29.51
C LYS A 304 -9.29 -15.75 -30.11
N GLY A 305 -8.64 -14.91 -29.29
CA GLY A 305 -7.68 -13.90 -29.74
C GLY A 305 -6.50 -14.44 -30.57
N LYS A 306 -5.87 -13.56 -31.33
CA LYS A 306 -4.67 -13.84 -32.13
C LYS A 306 -3.42 -13.84 -31.25
N TYR A 307 -2.41 -14.60 -31.68
CA TYR A 307 -1.10 -14.67 -31.05
C TYR A 307 -0.15 -13.63 -31.65
N MET A 308 0.92 -13.28 -30.95
CA MET A 308 2.07 -12.57 -31.53
C MET A 308 3.15 -13.56 -31.97
N GLN A 309 3.80 -13.24 -33.08
CA GLN A 309 4.93 -13.95 -33.69
C GLN A 309 6.15 -13.04 -33.64
N SER A 310 7.29 -13.58 -33.23
CA SER A 310 8.61 -12.96 -33.44
C SER A 310 9.01 -13.09 -34.91
N ALA A 311 9.36 -11.98 -35.55
CA ALA A 311 9.81 -11.90 -36.93
C ALA A 311 11.18 -11.20 -37.00
N THR A 312 12.13 -11.81 -37.70
CA THR A 312 13.46 -11.21 -37.92
C THR A 312 13.38 -10.18 -39.03
N VAL A 313 13.65 -8.92 -38.68
CA VAL A 313 13.74 -7.79 -39.59
C VAL A 313 15.22 -7.42 -39.75
N GLU A 314 15.66 -7.19 -40.99
CA GLU A 314 16.99 -6.66 -41.34
C GLU A 314 18.17 -7.34 -40.61
N GLN A 315 18.30 -8.66 -40.80
CA GLN A 315 19.42 -9.51 -40.37
C GLN A 315 19.74 -9.61 -38.86
N SER A 316 19.20 -8.75 -37.99
CA SER A 316 19.53 -8.74 -36.55
C SER A 316 18.39 -8.31 -35.59
N HIS A 317 17.34 -7.65 -36.08
CA HIS A 317 16.30 -7.07 -35.21
C HIS A 317 15.04 -7.94 -35.15
N THR A 318 14.78 -8.56 -33.99
CA THR A 318 13.51 -9.26 -33.74
C THR A 318 12.40 -8.27 -33.42
N LYS A 319 11.39 -8.17 -34.29
CA LYS A 319 10.14 -7.43 -34.01
C LYS A 319 8.99 -8.40 -33.74
N TRP A 320 8.01 -7.98 -32.95
CA TRP A 320 6.83 -8.79 -32.64
C TRP A 320 5.60 -8.24 -33.37
N VAL A 321 4.89 -9.14 -34.07
CA VAL A 321 3.75 -8.79 -34.93
C VAL A 321 2.59 -9.77 -34.75
N ARG A 322 1.36 -9.38 -35.11
CA ARG A 322 0.19 -10.27 -35.12
C ARG A 322 0.42 -11.47 -36.03
N TYR A 323 0.26 -12.68 -35.50
CA TYR A 323 0.25 -13.91 -36.28
C TYR A 323 -1.08 -14.06 -37.04
N ASN A 324 -1.01 -14.01 -38.37
CA ASN A 324 -2.17 -14.12 -39.27
C ASN A 324 -2.27 -15.48 -40.00
N GLY A 325 -1.37 -16.44 -39.71
CA GLY A 325 -1.38 -17.77 -40.31
C GLY A 325 -2.40 -18.73 -39.68
N GLU A 326 -2.30 -20.01 -40.07
CA GLU A 326 -3.14 -21.09 -39.54
C GLU A 326 -2.78 -21.43 -38.08
N ILE A 327 -3.75 -21.28 -37.18
CA ILE A 327 -3.61 -21.73 -35.79
C ILE A 327 -3.84 -23.26 -35.76
N PRO A 328 -2.97 -24.07 -35.14
CA PRO A 328 -3.18 -25.51 -34.98
C PRO A 328 -4.48 -25.89 -34.27
N ASN A 329 -4.98 -27.09 -34.57
CA ASN A 329 -6.06 -27.73 -33.84
C ASN A 329 -5.52 -29.03 -33.18
N PRO A 330 -5.74 -29.28 -31.88
CA PRO A 330 -6.41 -28.43 -30.88
C PRO A 330 -5.65 -27.11 -30.64
N ARG A 331 -6.38 -26.09 -30.17
CA ARG A 331 -5.85 -24.71 -30.02
C ARG A 331 -4.64 -24.67 -29.05
N PRO A 332 -3.50 -24.08 -29.46
CA PRO A 332 -2.32 -23.92 -28.60
C PRO A 332 -2.64 -23.14 -27.32
N GLY A 333 -2.24 -23.67 -26.15
CA GLY A 333 -2.50 -23.06 -24.85
C GLY A 333 -3.94 -23.25 -24.29
N ALA A 334 -4.78 -24.07 -24.92
CA ALA A 334 -6.10 -24.44 -24.39
C ALA A 334 -6.03 -25.59 -23.37
N CYS A 335 -6.99 -25.64 -22.45
CA CYS A 335 -7.16 -26.76 -21.52
C CYS A 335 -7.83 -27.96 -22.23
N ILE A 336 -7.62 -29.18 -21.72
CA ILE A 336 -8.23 -30.40 -22.26
C ILE A 336 -9.72 -30.45 -21.86
N ASN A 337 -10.58 -29.82 -22.67
CA ASN A 337 -12.04 -29.81 -22.53
C ASN A 337 -12.70 -31.08 -23.14
N ASN A 338 -14.03 -31.14 -23.17
CA ASN A 338 -14.76 -32.26 -23.76
C ASN A 338 -14.55 -32.41 -25.29
N GLU A 339 -14.35 -31.32 -26.04
CA GLU A 339 -14.07 -31.37 -27.49
C GLU A 339 -12.70 -32.02 -27.77
N ALA A 340 -11.69 -31.68 -26.96
CA ALA A 340 -10.37 -32.29 -27.02
C ALA A 340 -10.44 -33.80 -26.71
N ARG A 341 -11.21 -34.21 -25.69
CA ARG A 341 -11.44 -35.62 -25.33
C ARG A 341 -12.20 -36.38 -26.43
N ALA A 342 -13.22 -35.77 -27.03
CA ALA A 342 -13.92 -36.34 -28.19
C ALA A 342 -13.00 -36.50 -29.41
N SER A 343 -11.94 -35.69 -29.51
CA SER A 343 -10.86 -35.81 -30.48
C SER A 343 -9.73 -36.79 -30.04
N ASN A 344 -9.95 -37.59 -28.99
CA ASN A 344 -9.02 -38.53 -28.35
C ASN A 344 -7.81 -37.90 -27.62
N TYR A 345 -7.80 -36.58 -27.38
CA TYR A 345 -6.78 -35.92 -26.56
C TYR A 345 -7.19 -36.00 -25.07
N MET A 346 -6.73 -37.05 -24.38
CA MET A 346 -7.09 -37.29 -22.97
C MET A 346 -6.25 -36.47 -21.97
N SER A 347 -5.06 -36.03 -22.38
CA SER A 347 -4.13 -35.23 -21.57
C SER A 347 -3.22 -34.36 -22.46
N SER A 348 -2.47 -33.43 -21.87
CA SER A 348 -1.46 -32.63 -22.59
C SER A 348 -0.37 -33.48 -23.25
N LEU A 349 -0.05 -34.65 -22.68
CA LEU A 349 0.91 -35.62 -23.23
C LEU A 349 0.45 -36.21 -24.58
N ASN A 350 -0.84 -36.12 -24.89
CA ASN A 350 -1.42 -36.62 -26.14
C ASN A 350 -1.54 -35.54 -27.23
N LEU A 351 -1.18 -34.28 -26.93
CA LEU A 351 -1.31 -33.17 -27.89
C LEU A 351 -0.33 -33.33 -29.07
N PRO A 352 -0.72 -32.92 -30.30
CA PRO A 352 0.18 -32.98 -31.46
C PRO A 352 1.40 -32.08 -31.27
N ASP A 353 2.58 -32.55 -31.72
CA ASP A 353 3.82 -31.76 -31.69
C ASP A 353 3.68 -30.41 -32.43
N LYS A 354 2.80 -30.29 -33.45
CA LYS A 354 2.45 -29.01 -34.12
C LYS A 354 1.82 -28.00 -33.16
N THR A 355 0.90 -28.44 -32.29
CA THR A 355 0.26 -27.59 -31.27
C THR A 355 1.25 -27.22 -30.16
N LEU A 356 2.06 -28.19 -29.71
CA LEU A 356 3.05 -27.99 -28.65
C LEU A 356 4.18 -27.04 -29.07
N GLN A 357 4.70 -27.17 -30.28
CA GLN A 357 5.73 -26.26 -30.80
C GLN A 357 5.15 -24.86 -31.03
N PHE A 358 3.90 -24.74 -31.47
CA PHE A 358 3.25 -23.44 -31.64
C PHE A 358 3.16 -22.66 -30.32
N VAL A 359 2.62 -23.25 -29.24
CA VAL A 359 2.52 -22.55 -27.93
C VAL A 359 3.90 -22.22 -27.34
N LYS A 360 4.91 -23.06 -27.61
CA LYS A 360 6.29 -22.80 -27.20
C LYS A 360 6.85 -21.52 -27.81
N ASP A 361 6.55 -21.27 -29.08
CA ASP A 361 7.07 -20.11 -29.83
C ASP A 361 6.14 -18.88 -29.73
N HIS A 362 4.85 -19.10 -29.45
CA HIS A 362 3.79 -18.08 -29.40
C HIS A 362 3.09 -17.98 -28.02
N PRO A 363 3.81 -17.79 -26.90
CA PRO A 363 3.19 -17.66 -25.57
C PRO A 363 2.47 -16.31 -25.36
N LEU A 364 2.66 -15.31 -26.24
CA LEU A 364 2.11 -13.96 -26.12
C LEU A 364 0.88 -13.78 -27.03
N MET A 365 -0.23 -13.33 -26.44
CA MET A 365 -1.43 -12.90 -27.19
C MET A 365 -1.24 -11.49 -27.75
N ASP A 366 -1.71 -11.26 -28.98
CA ASP A 366 -1.73 -9.94 -29.62
C ASP A 366 -2.90 -9.09 -29.09
N ASP A 367 -4.10 -9.66 -29.00
CA ASP A 367 -5.25 -8.96 -28.42
C ASP A 367 -5.00 -8.68 -26.93
N SER A 368 -5.48 -7.51 -26.47
CA SER A 368 -5.18 -6.98 -25.13
C SER A 368 -6.42 -6.99 -24.24
N VAL A 369 -6.25 -7.27 -22.95
CA VAL A 369 -7.33 -7.22 -21.97
C VAL A 369 -7.58 -5.77 -21.55
N THR A 370 -8.73 -5.22 -21.94
CA THR A 370 -9.17 -3.85 -21.59
C THR A 370 -10.08 -3.85 -20.36
N PRO A 371 -10.14 -2.74 -19.59
CA PRO A 371 -10.93 -2.67 -18.36
C PRO A 371 -12.40 -2.42 -18.66
N MET A 372 -13.28 -2.72 -17.69
CA MET A 372 -14.73 -2.55 -17.81
C MET A 372 -15.12 -1.09 -18.16
N GLY A 373 -15.56 -0.87 -19.39
CA GLY A 373 -15.90 0.47 -19.90
C GLY A 373 -14.68 1.29 -20.32
N ASP A 374 -13.58 0.61 -20.68
CA ASP A 374 -12.36 1.14 -21.32
C ASP A 374 -11.68 2.31 -20.57
N ARG A 375 -11.90 2.37 -19.25
CA ARG A 375 -11.32 3.37 -18.34
C ARG A 375 -11.11 2.81 -16.93
N PRO A 376 -10.29 3.46 -16.07
CA PRO A 376 -10.12 3.04 -14.69
C PRO A 376 -11.38 3.33 -13.85
N ARG A 377 -11.57 2.54 -12.78
CA ARG A 377 -12.64 2.71 -11.78
C ARG A 377 -12.35 3.84 -10.79
N LEU A 378 -11.06 4.12 -10.54
CA LEU A 378 -10.56 5.19 -9.66
C LEU A 378 -9.21 5.69 -10.19
N VAL A 379 -8.96 6.99 -10.11
CA VAL A 379 -7.67 7.63 -10.42
C VAL A 379 -7.39 8.71 -9.36
N LYS A 380 -6.21 8.69 -8.74
CA LYS A 380 -5.80 9.66 -7.71
C LYS A 380 -4.38 10.17 -8.00
N ARG A 381 -4.22 11.49 -7.92
CA ARG A 381 -2.93 12.20 -7.91
C ARG A 381 -2.40 12.29 -6.49
N ASP A 382 -1.11 12.56 -6.36
CA ASP A 382 -0.44 12.80 -5.08
C ASP A 382 -0.60 11.59 -4.13
N VAL A 383 -0.53 10.37 -4.69
CA VAL A 383 -0.52 9.09 -3.96
C VAL A 383 0.10 7.97 -4.79
N LYS A 384 0.84 7.07 -4.13
CA LYS A 384 1.26 5.78 -4.68
C LYS A 384 0.52 4.66 -3.93
N TYR A 385 -0.40 3.99 -4.59
CA TYR A 385 -1.10 2.84 -4.03
C TYR A 385 -0.25 1.57 -4.08
N THR A 386 -0.32 0.72 -3.05
CA THR A 386 0.51 -0.47 -2.88
C THR A 386 -0.26 -1.79 -2.90
N GLN A 387 -1.44 -1.85 -2.27
CA GLN A 387 -2.30 -3.04 -2.21
C GLN A 387 -3.78 -2.66 -2.33
N ILE A 388 -4.63 -3.63 -2.69
CA ILE A 388 -6.09 -3.49 -2.79
C ILE A 388 -6.80 -4.75 -2.30
N VAL A 389 -7.89 -4.56 -1.56
CA VAL A 389 -8.92 -5.59 -1.34
C VAL A 389 -10.31 -5.00 -1.58
N VAL A 390 -11.27 -5.82 -2.01
CA VAL A 390 -12.61 -5.36 -2.39
C VAL A 390 -13.70 -6.18 -1.69
N ASP A 391 -14.60 -5.51 -0.97
CA ASP A 391 -15.81 -6.13 -0.39
C ASP A 391 -17.04 -5.83 -1.27
N ARG A 392 -17.95 -6.79 -1.40
CA ARG A 392 -19.18 -6.67 -2.20
C ARG A 392 -20.37 -6.42 -1.28
N VAL A 393 -20.67 -5.16 -1.05
CA VAL A 393 -21.55 -4.68 0.02
C VAL A 393 -22.96 -4.42 -0.50
N ARG A 394 -23.98 -5.01 0.12
CA ARG A 394 -25.38 -4.65 -0.12
C ARG A 394 -25.81 -3.51 0.82
N ALA A 395 -26.15 -2.36 0.24
CA ALA A 395 -26.68 -1.21 0.96
C ALA A 395 -28.13 -1.42 1.42
N LEU A 396 -28.62 -0.54 2.30
CA LEU A 396 -29.96 -0.56 2.90
C LEU A 396 -31.10 -0.59 1.87
N ASN A 397 -30.91 0.08 0.73
CA ASN A 397 -31.86 0.11 -0.39
C ASN A 397 -31.82 -1.16 -1.28
N GLY A 398 -30.99 -2.15 -0.94
CA GLY A 398 -30.80 -3.37 -1.70
C GLY A 398 -29.80 -3.29 -2.85
N SER A 399 -29.31 -2.10 -3.23
CA SER A 399 -28.24 -1.92 -4.22
C SER A 399 -26.92 -2.53 -3.74
N ILE A 400 -26.09 -2.98 -4.68
CA ILE A 400 -24.79 -3.60 -4.39
C ILE A 400 -23.66 -2.66 -4.85
N TYR A 401 -22.67 -2.47 -3.99
CA TYR A 401 -21.50 -1.63 -4.21
C TYR A 401 -20.22 -2.43 -3.95
N ASP A 402 -19.24 -2.26 -4.84
CA ASP A 402 -17.92 -2.84 -4.68
C ASP A 402 -17.03 -1.81 -4.00
N VAL A 403 -16.76 -2.02 -2.71
CA VAL A 403 -15.98 -1.09 -1.86
C VAL A 403 -14.53 -1.48 -1.92
N MET A 404 -13.72 -0.60 -2.50
CA MET A 404 -12.28 -0.76 -2.67
C MET A 404 -11.58 -0.19 -1.42
N PHE A 405 -10.80 -1.02 -0.75
CA PHE A 405 -9.87 -0.62 0.30
C PHE A 405 -8.46 -0.66 -0.28
N ILE A 406 -7.82 0.50 -0.40
CA ILE A 406 -6.60 0.69 -1.18
C ILE A 406 -5.52 1.31 -0.29
N SER A 407 -4.41 0.60 -0.06
CA SER A 407 -3.34 1.07 0.80
C SER A 407 -2.28 1.88 0.06
N THR A 408 -1.47 2.63 0.79
CA THR A 408 -0.45 3.55 0.26
C THR A 408 0.96 3.19 0.71
N ASP A 409 1.95 3.77 0.03
CA ASP A 409 3.35 3.74 0.45
C ASP A 409 3.68 4.69 1.62
N GLN A 410 2.69 5.41 2.16
CA GLN A 410 2.81 6.28 3.34
C GLN A 410 2.02 5.72 4.54
N GLY A 411 1.72 4.42 4.57
CA GLY A 411 1.04 3.77 5.71
C GLY A 411 -0.44 4.13 5.90
N ALA A 412 -1.06 4.87 4.97
CA ALA A 412 -2.48 5.19 4.96
C ALA A 412 -3.31 4.21 4.10
N LEU A 413 -4.60 4.14 4.39
CA LEU A 413 -5.61 3.35 3.69
C LEU A 413 -6.76 4.26 3.22
N HIS A 414 -7.09 4.19 1.92
CA HIS A 414 -8.26 4.85 1.36
C HIS A 414 -9.42 3.85 1.22
N LYS A 415 -10.62 4.26 1.64
CA LYS A 415 -11.87 3.55 1.41
C LYS A 415 -12.65 4.25 0.30
N ALA A 416 -12.95 3.57 -0.80
CA ALA A 416 -13.55 4.18 -1.98
C ALA A 416 -14.64 3.31 -2.64
N ILE A 417 -15.58 3.97 -3.31
CA ILE A 417 -16.61 3.34 -4.16
C ILE A 417 -16.62 3.96 -5.56
N SER A 418 -16.97 3.14 -6.55
CA SER A 418 -17.22 3.55 -7.93
C SER A 418 -18.69 3.29 -8.26
N TYR A 419 -19.38 4.29 -8.79
CA TYR A 419 -20.77 4.19 -9.27
C TYR A 419 -20.92 4.88 -10.63
N GLU A 420 -22.04 4.68 -11.32
CA GLU A 420 -22.23 5.06 -12.74
C GLU A 420 -21.81 6.50 -13.06
N ASN A 421 -22.09 7.42 -12.14
CA ASN A 421 -21.88 8.86 -12.29
C ASN A 421 -20.65 9.41 -11.53
N GLY A 422 -19.76 8.55 -11.00
CA GLY A 422 -18.52 9.03 -10.37
C GLY A 422 -17.81 8.03 -9.45
N MET A 423 -16.64 8.47 -8.99
CA MET A 423 -15.90 7.84 -7.89
C MET A 423 -16.04 8.70 -6.62
N HIS A 424 -16.12 8.05 -5.47
CA HIS A 424 -16.14 8.71 -4.15
C HIS A 424 -15.15 8.02 -3.22
N ILE A 425 -14.23 8.79 -2.64
CA ILE A 425 -13.38 8.34 -1.54
C ILE A 425 -14.12 8.72 -0.25
N ILE A 426 -14.57 7.71 0.49
CA ILE A 426 -15.40 7.85 1.70
C ILE A 426 -14.54 8.41 2.82
N GLU A 427 -13.39 7.79 3.07
CA GLU A 427 -12.43 8.23 4.09
C GLU A 427 -11.01 7.74 3.79
N GLU A 428 -10.07 8.33 4.52
CA GLU A 428 -8.65 7.99 4.56
C GLU A 428 -8.30 7.74 6.03
N THR A 429 -7.54 6.67 6.31
CA THR A 429 -7.15 6.28 7.68
C THR A 429 -5.66 5.97 7.71
N GLN A 430 -4.91 6.67 8.57
CA GLN A 430 -3.51 6.35 8.82
C GLN A 430 -3.43 5.05 9.62
N LEU A 431 -2.93 3.96 9.02
CA LEU A 431 -2.75 2.68 9.70
C LEU A 431 -1.43 2.64 10.46
N PHE A 432 -0.35 3.14 9.85
CA PHE A 432 0.99 3.15 10.43
C PHE A 432 1.41 4.59 10.80
N PRO A 433 1.49 4.96 12.09
CA PRO A 433 1.81 6.33 12.52
C PRO A 433 3.22 6.83 12.13
N ASN A 434 4.11 5.91 11.78
CA ASN A 434 5.46 6.16 11.26
C ASN A 434 5.53 6.20 9.72
N PHE A 435 4.37 6.22 9.04
CA PHE A 435 4.23 6.28 7.57
C PHE A 435 4.87 5.09 6.80
N GLU A 436 5.11 3.95 7.46
CA GLU A 436 5.65 2.75 6.81
C GLU A 436 4.75 2.24 5.67
N PRO A 437 5.31 1.93 4.48
CA PRO A 437 4.56 1.38 3.35
C PRO A 437 3.77 0.12 3.74
N VAL A 438 2.50 0.07 3.36
CA VAL A 438 1.72 -1.17 3.49
C VAL A 438 2.18 -2.15 2.41
N GLN A 439 2.70 -3.30 2.84
CA GLN A 439 3.30 -4.35 2.00
C GLN A 439 2.31 -5.45 1.63
N THR A 440 1.33 -5.71 2.49
CA THR A 440 0.30 -6.74 2.29
C THR A 440 -1.02 -6.28 2.92
N LEU A 441 -2.14 -6.56 2.28
CA LEU A 441 -3.50 -6.19 2.74
C LEU A 441 -4.45 -7.38 2.58
N LEU A 442 -5.19 -7.71 3.64
CA LEU A 442 -6.08 -8.88 3.69
C LEU A 442 -7.44 -8.51 4.29
N LEU A 443 -8.52 -9.00 3.70
CA LEU A 443 -9.91 -8.75 4.12
C LEU A 443 -10.54 -10.02 4.70
N SER A 444 -11.01 -9.95 5.95
CA SER A 444 -12.00 -10.89 6.47
C SER A 444 -13.40 -10.42 6.07
N SER A 445 -14.14 -11.28 5.38
CA SER A 445 -15.52 -11.02 4.94
C SER A 445 -16.57 -11.69 5.83
N LYS A 446 -16.14 -12.44 6.86
CA LYS A 446 -16.99 -13.22 7.76
C LYS A 446 -18.13 -12.39 8.35
N LYS A 447 -19.35 -12.92 8.25
CA LYS A 447 -20.58 -12.22 8.70
C LYS A 447 -20.48 -11.86 10.20
N GLY A 448 -20.67 -10.58 10.51
CA GLY A 448 -20.60 -10.05 11.88
C GLY A 448 -19.19 -9.78 12.41
N ARG A 449 -18.12 -10.11 11.66
CA ARG A 449 -16.71 -9.85 12.02
C ARG A 449 -15.90 -9.52 10.76
N ARG A 450 -16.12 -8.34 10.17
CA ARG A 450 -15.34 -7.87 9.03
C ARG A 450 -14.20 -6.95 9.47
N TYR A 451 -12.98 -7.36 9.14
CA TYR A 451 -11.74 -6.66 9.45
C TYR A 451 -10.80 -6.63 8.25
N LEU A 452 -9.95 -5.62 8.23
CA LEU A 452 -8.83 -5.47 7.31
C LEU A 452 -7.54 -5.62 8.12
N TYR A 453 -6.64 -6.49 7.66
CA TYR A 453 -5.31 -6.67 8.24
C TYR A 453 -4.27 -6.14 7.25
N ALA A 454 -3.44 -5.21 7.68
CA ALA A 454 -2.39 -4.59 6.88
C ALA A 454 -1.01 -4.88 7.50
N GLY A 455 -0.08 -5.42 6.72
CA GLY A 455 1.30 -5.69 7.14
C GLY A 455 2.31 -4.69 6.57
N SER A 456 3.34 -4.35 7.34
CA SER A 456 4.44 -3.47 6.94
C SER A 456 5.80 -3.94 7.51
N ASN A 457 6.84 -3.12 7.40
CA ASN A 457 8.12 -3.40 8.07
C ASN A 457 8.01 -3.43 9.60
N SER A 458 7.13 -2.61 10.19
CA SER A 458 7.10 -2.37 11.64
C SER A 458 6.03 -3.15 12.41
N GLY A 459 5.02 -3.72 11.75
CA GLY A 459 3.98 -4.51 12.41
C GLY A 459 2.83 -4.92 11.51
N VAL A 460 1.77 -5.42 12.13
CA VAL A 460 0.45 -5.66 11.53
C VAL A 460 -0.58 -4.75 12.20
N VAL A 461 -1.54 -4.25 11.42
CA VAL A 461 -2.63 -3.38 11.89
C VAL A 461 -3.97 -3.99 11.48
N GLN A 462 -4.89 -4.10 12.44
CA GLN A 462 -6.26 -4.53 12.24
C GLN A 462 -7.19 -3.29 12.31
N SER A 463 -7.95 -3.07 11.24
CA SER A 463 -8.98 -2.04 11.13
C SER A 463 -10.36 -2.68 10.94
N PRO A 464 -11.45 -2.12 11.49
CA PRO A 464 -12.78 -2.43 10.98
C PRO A 464 -12.94 -1.89 9.54
N VAL A 465 -13.93 -2.41 8.82
CA VAL A 465 -14.29 -1.95 7.46
C VAL A 465 -15.02 -0.59 7.42
N ALA A 466 -15.49 -0.10 8.57
CA ALA A 466 -16.16 1.20 8.71
C ALA A 466 -16.10 1.73 10.15
N PHE A 467 -16.07 3.06 10.30
CA PHE A 467 -16.09 3.74 11.59
C PHE A 467 -17.41 4.49 11.81
N CYS A 468 -18.57 3.83 11.65
CA CYS A 468 -19.87 4.52 11.61
C CYS A 468 -20.15 5.41 12.85
N ASP A 469 -19.71 4.99 14.03
CA ASP A 469 -19.85 5.71 15.31
C ASP A 469 -19.17 7.10 15.31
N LYS A 470 -18.27 7.36 14.36
CA LYS A 470 -17.62 8.66 14.06
C LYS A 470 -18.61 9.72 13.61
N TYR A 471 -19.76 9.34 13.05
CA TYR A 471 -20.76 10.24 12.47
C TYR A 471 -21.87 10.54 13.49
N THR A 472 -21.74 11.67 14.17
CA THR A 472 -22.54 12.06 15.35
C THR A 472 -23.91 12.66 15.02
N THR A 473 -24.24 12.85 13.74
CA THR A 473 -25.57 13.32 13.29
C THR A 473 -26.04 12.53 12.06
N CYS A 474 -27.34 12.59 11.79
CA CYS A 474 -27.92 12.03 10.57
C CYS A 474 -27.27 12.61 9.30
N VAL A 475 -27.01 13.93 9.30
CA VAL A 475 -26.43 14.63 8.16
C VAL A 475 -24.99 14.16 7.92
N ASP A 476 -24.15 14.08 8.95
CA ASP A 476 -22.81 13.48 8.87
C ASP A 476 -22.86 12.05 8.32
N CYS A 477 -23.75 11.22 8.88
CA CYS A 477 -23.88 9.79 8.56
C CYS A 477 -24.29 9.55 7.10
N VAL A 478 -25.19 10.39 6.56
CA VAL A 478 -25.63 10.31 5.17
C VAL A 478 -24.62 10.95 4.19
N LEU A 479 -24.00 12.09 4.56
CA LEU A 479 -22.99 12.75 3.72
C LEU A 479 -21.71 11.93 3.54
N ALA A 480 -21.36 11.08 4.52
CA ALA A 480 -20.28 10.09 4.39
C ALA A 480 -20.42 9.19 3.14
N ARG A 481 -21.67 8.89 2.73
CA ARG A 481 -22.02 8.05 1.58
C ARG A 481 -21.42 6.63 1.67
N ASP A 482 -21.36 6.11 2.89
CA ASP A 482 -20.74 4.84 3.25
C ASP A 482 -21.74 3.66 3.18
N PRO A 483 -21.55 2.64 2.32
CA PRO A 483 -22.46 1.50 2.21
C PRO A 483 -22.63 0.68 3.50
N TYR A 484 -21.69 0.75 4.44
CA TYR A 484 -21.78 0.05 5.73
C TYR A 484 -22.59 0.82 6.77
N CYS A 485 -22.70 2.15 6.66
CA CYS A 485 -23.25 3.00 7.72
C CYS A 485 -24.67 3.47 7.43
N ALA A 486 -25.56 3.41 8.42
CA ALA A 486 -26.91 3.98 8.37
C ALA A 486 -27.24 4.71 9.68
N TRP A 487 -28.08 5.74 9.61
CA TRP A 487 -28.56 6.46 10.78
C TRP A 487 -29.81 5.79 11.37
N ARG A 488 -29.81 5.55 12.69
CA ARG A 488 -30.92 5.00 13.48
C ARG A 488 -31.63 6.13 14.23
N PRO A 489 -32.80 6.62 13.77
CA PRO A 489 -33.41 7.83 14.34
C PRO A 489 -33.83 7.73 15.80
N LEU A 490 -34.20 6.54 16.28
CA LEU A 490 -34.70 6.31 17.64
C LEU A 490 -33.62 6.46 18.71
N GLU A 491 -32.37 6.14 18.38
CA GLU A 491 -31.22 6.20 19.30
C GLU A 491 -30.26 7.35 18.98
N ALA A 492 -30.56 8.13 17.94
CA ALA A 492 -29.75 9.25 17.46
C ALA A 492 -28.27 8.87 17.22
N SER A 493 -28.04 7.73 16.55
CA SER A 493 -26.72 7.16 16.29
C SER A 493 -26.55 6.71 14.84
N CYS A 494 -25.31 6.75 14.33
CA CYS A 494 -24.91 6.17 13.04
C CYS A 494 -24.26 4.80 13.31
N ILE A 495 -24.77 3.75 12.68
CA ILE A 495 -24.44 2.35 13.01
C ILE A 495 -23.97 1.56 11.80
N ASP A 496 -23.16 0.53 12.04
CA ASP A 496 -22.74 -0.45 11.02
C ASP A 496 -23.86 -1.50 10.82
N ILE A 497 -24.48 -1.49 9.65
CA ILE A 497 -25.64 -2.35 9.33
C ILE A 497 -25.31 -3.85 9.30
N PHE A 498 -24.03 -4.24 9.38
CA PHE A 498 -23.58 -5.64 9.40
C PHE A 498 -23.18 -6.17 10.77
N LYS A 499 -23.09 -5.31 11.79
CA LYS A 499 -23.04 -5.74 13.20
C LYS A 499 -24.43 -6.09 13.74
N GLU A 500 -25.48 -5.58 13.10
CA GLU A 500 -26.86 -5.71 13.54
C GLU A 500 -27.54 -7.02 13.12
N SER A 501 -28.39 -7.54 14.01
CA SER A 501 -29.10 -8.82 13.79
C SER A 501 -30.36 -8.70 12.94
N LYS A 502 -30.97 -7.51 12.88
CA LYS A 502 -32.18 -7.17 12.13
C LYS A 502 -32.05 -5.75 11.58
N ILE A 503 -32.46 -5.56 10.33
CA ILE A 503 -32.52 -4.24 9.70
C ILE A 503 -33.95 -3.68 9.87
N GLU A 504 -34.07 -2.49 10.44
CA GLU A 504 -35.36 -1.81 10.58
C GLU A 504 -35.67 -0.93 9.36
N ARG A 505 -36.96 -0.74 9.06
CA ARG A 505 -37.43 0.06 7.90
C ARG A 505 -37.36 1.59 8.09
N ASN A 506 -36.97 2.05 9.27
CA ASN A 506 -36.90 3.45 9.69
C ASN A 506 -35.46 4.03 9.62
N TRP A 507 -34.44 3.20 9.34
CA TRP A 507 -33.05 3.67 9.24
C TRP A 507 -32.83 4.46 7.96
N ILE A 508 -31.89 5.40 8.00
CA ILE A 508 -31.65 6.36 6.91
C ILE A 508 -30.23 6.15 6.37
N GLN A 509 -30.13 5.76 5.10
CA GLN A 509 -28.88 5.68 4.35
C GLN A 509 -29.12 6.17 2.91
N ASN A 510 -28.22 7.00 2.39
CA ASN A 510 -28.28 7.45 0.99
C ASN A 510 -26.87 7.57 0.40
N ILE A 511 -26.45 6.58 -0.40
CA ILE A 511 -25.12 6.55 -1.03
C ILE A 511 -24.96 7.67 -2.10
N GLY A 512 -26.08 8.24 -2.55
CA GLY A 512 -26.10 9.45 -3.36
C GLY A 512 -25.86 10.75 -2.58
N GLY A 513 -25.76 10.69 -1.24
CA GLY A 513 -25.48 11.78 -0.31
C GLY A 513 -26.65 12.76 -0.12
N ASP A 514 -27.88 12.33 -0.38
CA ASP A 514 -29.06 13.16 -0.18
C ASP A 514 -29.56 13.08 1.26
N ALA A 515 -29.15 14.03 2.11
CA ALA A 515 -29.51 14.10 3.52
C ALA A 515 -30.90 14.73 3.78
N SER A 516 -31.72 15.01 2.76
CA SER A 516 -33.06 15.61 2.94
C SER A 516 -34.07 14.76 3.74
N SER A 517 -33.74 13.49 4.05
CA SER A 517 -34.54 12.64 4.95
C SER A 517 -34.20 12.81 6.44
N CYS A 518 -33.13 13.53 6.77
CA CYS A 518 -32.75 13.84 8.14
C CYS A 518 -33.69 14.88 8.76
N SER A 519 -33.75 14.93 10.09
CA SER A 519 -34.48 15.95 10.84
C SER A 519 -33.54 16.72 11.77
N ASP A 520 -33.65 18.04 11.78
CA ASP A 520 -32.66 18.97 12.33
C ASP A 520 -32.64 19.08 13.87
N LYS A 521 -32.91 17.98 14.58
CA LYS A 521 -32.84 17.92 16.05
C LYS A 521 -31.40 17.69 16.54
N VAL A 522 -30.50 18.58 16.13
CA VAL A 522 -29.13 18.67 16.66
C VAL A 522 -29.21 19.07 18.14
N ARG A 523 -28.43 18.41 19.01
CA ARG A 523 -28.23 18.87 20.39
C ARG A 523 -27.36 20.13 20.37
N GLU A 524 -27.98 21.30 20.48
CA GLU A 524 -27.28 22.59 20.58
C GLU A 524 -26.51 22.73 21.90
N ASN A 525 -25.28 22.22 21.95
CA ASN A 525 -24.34 22.58 23.01
C ASN A 525 -23.79 23.98 22.73
N SER A 526 -24.28 24.99 23.46
CA SER A 526 -23.77 26.35 23.38
C SER A 526 -22.54 26.55 24.27
N LEU A 527 -21.46 27.09 23.70
CA LEU A 527 -20.23 27.43 24.39
C LEU A 527 -20.30 28.90 24.82
N GLN A 528 -20.32 29.17 26.14
CA GLN A 528 -20.27 30.53 26.67
C GLN A 528 -18.83 31.01 26.82
N HIS A 529 -18.57 32.26 26.41
CA HIS A 529 -17.24 32.89 26.49
C HIS A 529 -17.36 34.31 27.02
N THR A 530 -16.58 34.66 28.06
CA THR A 530 -16.58 36.02 28.64
C THR A 530 -15.21 36.69 28.49
N PHE A 531 -15.13 37.72 27.65
CA PHE A 531 -13.89 38.45 27.33
C PHE A 531 -13.82 39.83 28.00
N LYS A 532 -12.69 40.54 27.84
CA LYS A 532 -12.53 41.94 28.26
C LYS A 532 -12.75 42.87 27.07
N HIS A 533 -13.24 44.08 27.31
CA HIS A 533 -13.27 45.10 26.27
C HIS A 533 -11.85 45.34 25.72
N GLY A 534 -11.72 45.48 24.40
CA GLY A 534 -10.45 45.65 23.69
C GLY A 534 -9.58 44.39 23.55
N SER A 535 -9.92 43.25 24.17
CA SER A 535 -9.17 42.00 23.93
C SER A 535 -9.52 41.37 22.57
N THR A 536 -8.86 40.27 22.23
CA THR A 536 -9.18 39.43 21.07
C THR A 536 -9.89 38.15 21.54
N ALA A 537 -10.89 37.68 20.80
CA ALA A 537 -11.51 36.37 21.01
C ALA A 537 -11.04 35.36 19.96
N GLU A 538 -10.92 34.09 20.36
CA GLU A 538 -10.75 32.94 19.47
C GLU A 538 -11.96 32.01 19.65
N LEU A 539 -12.75 31.83 18.59
CA LEU A 539 -13.90 30.92 18.57
C LEU A 539 -13.52 29.69 17.73
N LYS A 540 -13.22 28.59 18.41
CA LYS A 540 -12.75 27.34 17.81
C LYS A 540 -13.90 26.55 17.16
N CYS A 541 -13.71 26.14 15.92
CA CYS A 541 -14.61 25.26 15.19
C CYS A 541 -13.84 24.13 14.51
N SER A 542 -14.39 22.91 14.54
CA SER A 542 -13.79 21.71 13.96
C SER A 542 -14.73 21.05 12.97
N GLN A 543 -14.19 20.67 11.80
CA GLN A 543 -14.96 20.02 10.73
C GLN A 543 -14.22 18.78 10.22
N LYS A 544 -14.96 17.67 10.11
CA LYS A 544 -14.46 16.32 9.73
C LYS A 544 -14.36 16.10 8.23
N SER A 545 -15.30 16.61 7.42
CA SER A 545 -15.22 16.48 5.95
C SER A 545 -14.23 17.48 5.38
N ASN A 546 -13.27 16.97 4.58
CA ASN A 546 -12.34 17.78 3.80
C ASN A 546 -12.97 18.37 2.52
N LEU A 547 -14.22 18.02 2.21
CA LEU A 547 -14.99 18.54 1.06
C LEU A 547 -15.98 19.66 1.44
N ALA A 548 -16.14 19.92 2.74
CA ALA A 548 -17.06 20.92 3.27
C ALA A 548 -16.36 22.27 3.53
N GLN A 549 -17.05 23.36 3.21
CA GLN A 549 -16.61 24.71 3.55
C GLN A 549 -17.08 25.10 4.96
N ILE A 550 -16.27 25.85 5.70
CA ILE A 550 -16.71 26.53 6.93
C ILE A 550 -17.35 27.88 6.59
N VAL A 551 -18.52 28.15 7.15
CA VAL A 551 -19.18 29.46 7.12
C VAL A 551 -19.54 29.88 8.54
N TRP A 552 -19.14 31.10 8.90
CA TRP A 552 -19.51 31.71 10.18
C TRP A 552 -20.74 32.60 10.02
N LYS A 553 -21.60 32.60 11.04
CA LYS A 553 -22.69 33.55 11.21
C LYS A 553 -22.54 34.33 12.52
N PHE A 554 -23.08 35.54 12.55
CA PHE A 554 -23.25 36.35 13.75
C PHE A 554 -24.62 37.02 13.71
N LYS A 555 -25.42 36.87 14.77
CA LYS A 555 -26.81 37.40 14.81
C LYS A 555 -27.63 36.93 13.58
N ASP A 556 -27.51 35.63 13.29
CA ASP A 556 -28.09 34.90 12.16
C ASP A 556 -27.68 35.32 10.73
N ASP A 557 -27.04 36.47 10.55
CA ASP A 557 -26.42 36.89 9.29
C ASP A 557 -25.08 36.20 9.01
N VAL A 558 -24.74 36.02 7.73
CA VAL A 558 -23.45 35.42 7.30
C VAL A 558 -22.32 36.42 7.51
N LEU A 559 -21.34 36.05 8.33
CA LEU A 559 -20.24 36.92 8.73
C LEU A 559 -19.18 37.01 7.63
N ARG A 560 -18.92 38.22 7.13
CA ARG A 560 -17.76 38.49 6.27
C ARG A 560 -16.49 38.59 7.12
N VAL A 561 -15.59 37.62 6.95
CA VAL A 561 -14.33 37.57 7.68
C VAL A 561 -13.29 38.47 7.01
N GLU A 562 -13.37 39.77 7.30
CA GLU A 562 -12.53 40.81 6.70
C GLU A 562 -11.62 41.49 7.74
N SER A 563 -10.35 41.69 7.36
CA SER A 563 -9.34 42.40 8.15
C SER A 563 -9.66 43.91 8.24
N PRO A 564 -9.37 44.59 9.36
CA PRO A 564 -8.63 44.11 10.54
C PRO A 564 -9.53 43.49 11.63
N LYS A 565 -10.87 43.52 11.48
CA LYS A 565 -11.80 43.15 12.56
C LYS A 565 -11.87 41.64 12.78
N TYR A 566 -11.89 40.87 11.69
CA TYR A 566 -12.02 39.42 11.71
C TYR A 566 -10.88 38.75 10.94
N ARG A 567 -10.48 37.55 11.36
CA ARG A 567 -9.56 36.69 10.60
C ARG A 567 -9.87 35.22 10.88
N LEU A 568 -9.71 34.36 9.88
CA LEU A 568 -9.69 32.91 10.11
C LEU A 568 -8.26 32.46 10.41
N LEU A 569 -8.12 31.65 11.46
CA LEU A 569 -6.93 30.86 11.75
C LEU A 569 -7.33 29.39 11.60
N GLU A 570 -6.88 28.76 10.51
CA GLU A 570 -7.37 27.46 10.03
C GLU A 570 -8.91 27.43 9.85
N LYS A 571 -9.63 26.96 10.88
CA LYS A 571 -11.10 26.87 10.95
C LYS A 571 -11.70 27.75 12.06
N ALA A 572 -10.88 28.30 12.95
CA ALA A 572 -11.28 29.14 14.07
C ALA A 572 -11.43 30.63 13.66
N LEU A 573 -12.45 31.30 14.21
CA LEU A 573 -12.68 32.72 13.99
C LEU A 573 -11.97 33.55 15.08
N LEU A 574 -11.07 34.43 14.65
CA LEU A 574 -10.46 35.48 15.48
C LEU A 574 -11.27 36.77 15.34
N ILE A 575 -11.62 37.39 16.47
CA ILE A 575 -12.33 38.66 16.55
C ILE A 575 -11.45 39.64 17.33
N PHE A 576 -10.90 40.65 16.66
CA PHE A 576 -9.98 41.62 17.26
C PHE A 576 -10.71 42.82 17.86
N ASN A 577 -10.10 43.47 18.85
CA ASN A 577 -10.57 44.69 19.52
C ASN A 577 -12.08 44.63 19.87
N LEU A 578 -12.43 43.73 20.80
CA LEU A 578 -13.82 43.47 21.17
C LEU A 578 -14.50 44.69 21.80
N SER A 579 -15.73 44.93 21.34
CA SER A 579 -16.63 46.03 21.72
C SER A 579 -18.01 45.49 22.07
N GLU A 580 -18.88 46.31 22.67
CA GLU A 580 -20.24 45.84 23.04
C GLU A 580 -21.05 45.33 21.85
N GLY A 581 -20.84 45.90 20.65
CA GLY A 581 -21.48 45.47 19.41
C GLY A 581 -21.13 44.03 18.97
N ASP A 582 -19.98 43.51 19.40
CA ASP A 582 -19.53 42.14 19.15
C ASP A 582 -20.18 41.10 20.09
N SER A 583 -20.88 41.54 21.14
CA SER A 583 -21.59 40.62 22.03
C SER A 583 -22.81 40.01 21.33
N GLY A 584 -23.04 38.71 21.55
CA GLY A 584 -24.13 37.94 20.94
C GLY A 584 -23.76 36.51 20.56
N VAL A 585 -24.57 35.91 19.69
CA VAL A 585 -24.39 34.52 19.24
C VAL A 585 -23.63 34.49 17.91
N TYR A 586 -22.52 33.77 17.91
CA TYR A 586 -21.80 33.34 16.71
C TYR A 586 -22.09 31.85 16.46
N GLN A 587 -22.30 31.46 15.20
CA GLN A 587 -22.44 30.05 14.80
C GLN A 587 -21.35 29.71 13.79
N CYS A 588 -20.73 28.56 13.95
CA CYS A 588 -19.95 27.93 12.89
C CYS A 588 -20.80 26.86 12.22
N LEU A 589 -20.86 26.90 10.88
CA LEU A 589 -21.55 25.92 10.06
C LEU A 589 -20.55 25.24 9.11
N SER A 590 -20.71 23.93 8.91
CA SER A 590 -20.21 23.26 7.72
C SER A 590 -21.23 23.38 6.59
N GLU A 591 -20.75 23.51 5.36
CA GLU A 591 -21.56 23.43 4.17
C GLU A 591 -20.89 22.51 3.13
N GLU A 592 -21.53 21.39 2.78
CA GLU A 592 -21.06 20.47 1.73
C GLU A 592 -22.04 20.48 0.54
N LYS A 593 -21.50 20.58 -0.68
CA LYS A 593 -22.29 20.53 -1.91
C LYS A 593 -22.25 19.12 -2.48
N VAL A 594 -23.38 18.42 -2.45
CA VAL A 594 -23.54 17.09 -3.04
C VAL A 594 -24.43 17.21 -4.29
N LYS A 595 -23.85 16.90 -5.45
CA LYS A 595 -24.47 17.12 -6.77
C LYS A 595 -24.93 18.58 -6.91
N ASN A 596 -26.23 18.82 -6.98
CA ASN A 596 -26.83 20.16 -7.08
C ASN A 596 -27.47 20.65 -5.76
N LYS A 597 -27.48 19.82 -4.71
CA LYS A 597 -27.94 20.22 -3.36
C LYS A 597 -26.77 20.74 -2.53
N LYS A 598 -27.08 21.63 -1.59
CA LYS A 598 -26.16 22.15 -0.57
C LYS A 598 -26.73 21.75 0.79
N PHE A 599 -25.93 21.09 1.61
CA PHE A 599 -26.31 20.66 2.96
C PHE A 599 -25.47 21.44 3.97
N SER A 600 -26.15 22.10 4.91
CA SER A 600 -25.55 23.04 5.85
C SER A 600 -25.89 22.60 7.28
N GLN A 601 -24.88 22.45 8.13
CA GLN A 601 -25.01 21.89 9.48
C GLN A 601 -24.28 22.78 10.49
N VAL A 602 -24.93 23.10 11.63
CA VAL A 602 -24.28 23.85 12.71
C VAL A 602 -23.31 22.92 13.45
N LEU A 603 -22.03 23.32 13.50
CA LEU A 603 -20.95 22.61 14.17
C LEU A 603 -20.73 23.09 15.61
N ALA A 604 -20.81 24.41 15.81
CA ALA A 604 -20.59 25.05 17.09
C ALA A 604 -21.43 26.33 17.21
N LYS A 605 -21.90 26.61 18.43
CA LYS A 605 -22.70 27.80 18.77
C LYS A 605 -22.03 28.50 19.96
N HIS A 606 -21.43 29.65 19.72
CA HIS A 606 -20.68 30.41 20.72
C HIS A 606 -21.51 31.61 21.18
N ILE A 607 -21.64 31.79 22.48
CA ILE A 607 -22.27 32.97 23.11
C ILE A 607 -21.11 33.82 23.64
N LEU A 608 -20.90 34.99 23.03
CA LEU A 608 -19.84 35.93 23.39
C LEU A 608 -20.42 37.06 24.23
N GLU A 609 -19.86 37.24 25.43
CA GLU A 609 -20.18 38.33 26.36
C GLU A 609 -18.93 39.10 26.77
N LEU A 610 -19.09 40.37 27.13
CA LEU A 610 -18.04 41.20 27.70
C LEU A 610 -18.22 41.41 29.20
N LYS A 611 -17.11 41.31 29.95
CA LYS A 611 -17.08 41.71 31.37
C LYS A 611 -17.32 43.21 31.48
N LYS A 612 -18.51 43.58 31.97
CA LYS A 612 -18.84 44.96 32.36
C LYS A 612 -17.80 45.46 33.37
N MET A 613 -17.23 46.64 33.13
CA MET A 613 -16.44 47.33 34.15
C MET A 613 -17.39 47.87 35.23
N GLN A 614 -17.18 47.48 36.48
CA GLN A 614 -17.78 48.17 37.61
C GLN A 614 -17.05 49.50 37.80
N HIS A 615 -17.65 50.60 37.34
CA HIS A 615 -17.19 51.93 37.71
C HIS A 615 -17.53 52.20 39.17
N THR A 616 -16.53 52.10 40.06
CA THR A 616 -16.59 52.72 41.38
C THR A 616 -16.58 54.24 41.21
N THR A 617 -17.75 54.87 41.36
CA THR A 617 -17.85 56.34 41.39
C THR A 617 -17.17 56.89 42.64
N VAL A 618 -16.00 57.50 42.45
CA VAL A 618 -15.31 58.28 43.48
C VAL A 618 -16.03 59.62 43.65
N GLY A 619 -16.53 59.90 44.84
CA GLY A 619 -17.13 61.19 45.18
C GLY A 619 -16.08 62.30 45.29
N PRO A 620 -16.45 63.58 45.05
CA PRO A 620 -15.49 64.67 44.98
C PRO A 620 -14.93 65.09 46.35
N THR A 621 -13.66 65.50 46.35
CA THR A 621 -12.93 65.99 47.52
C THR A 621 -13.42 67.38 47.95
N ALA A 622 -13.56 67.60 49.26
CA ALA A 622 -13.69 68.93 49.87
C ALA A 622 -12.51 69.20 50.81
N ALA A 623 -12.11 70.47 50.96
CA ALA A 623 -10.88 70.86 51.66
C ALA A 623 -11.02 70.98 53.19
N ALA A 624 -9.89 70.98 53.89
CA ALA A 624 -9.81 70.94 55.35
C ALA A 624 -9.51 72.31 56.00
N ALA A 625 -10.02 72.50 57.23
CA ALA A 625 -9.64 73.53 58.21
C ALA A 625 -10.05 73.02 59.63
N PRO A 626 -9.51 73.52 60.77
CA PRO A 626 -8.75 72.64 61.67
C PRO A 626 -9.13 72.72 63.17
N THR A 627 -8.34 72.03 64.03
CA THR A 627 -8.23 72.16 65.52
C THR A 627 -9.49 71.79 66.33
N GLU A 628 -9.48 71.19 67.53
CA GLU A 628 -8.52 70.66 68.52
C GLU A 628 -9.22 69.44 69.20
N GLY A 629 -8.63 68.54 70.00
CA GLY A 629 -7.26 68.44 70.52
C GLY A 629 -7.17 67.99 72.00
N ASN A 630 -7.64 66.79 72.40
CA ASN A 630 -7.16 66.12 73.65
C ASN A 630 -7.49 64.60 73.77
N SER A 631 -6.69 63.89 74.59
CA SER A 631 -6.90 62.66 75.42
C SER A 631 -8.04 61.64 75.11
N ASP A 632 -7.88 60.31 75.21
CA ASP A 632 -6.70 59.46 75.46
C ASP A 632 -6.98 57.94 75.21
N VAL A 633 -5.93 57.16 74.92
CA VAL A 633 -5.58 55.76 75.34
C VAL A 633 -6.74 54.76 75.67
N PRO A 634 -6.78 53.52 75.09
CA PRO A 634 -5.75 52.50 75.33
C PRO A 634 -5.39 51.49 74.21
N LYS A 635 -4.36 50.68 74.48
CA LYS A 635 -3.83 49.58 73.66
C LYS A 635 -3.62 48.32 74.52
N VAL A 636 -4.48 47.32 74.38
CA VAL A 636 -4.54 46.05 75.13
C VAL A 636 -5.01 44.98 74.13
N SER A 637 -4.36 43.83 73.85
CA SER A 637 -3.78 42.73 74.65
C SER A 637 -4.79 41.64 75.08
N ALA A 638 -4.37 40.38 74.88
CA ALA A 638 -4.73 39.17 75.63
C ALA A 638 -6.20 38.68 75.80
N VAL A 639 -6.47 37.51 75.20
CA VAL A 639 -6.94 36.27 75.88
C VAL A 639 -8.34 36.21 76.54
N SER A 640 -9.27 35.62 75.78
CA SER A 640 -10.33 34.63 76.14
C SER A 640 -11.32 34.80 77.31
N THR A 641 -12.56 34.37 77.06
CA THR A 641 -13.44 33.72 78.05
C THR A 641 -14.13 32.48 77.46
N GLU A 642 -14.32 31.47 78.29
CA GLU A 642 -15.07 30.23 78.03
C GLU A 642 -16.59 30.47 78.30
N GLY A 643 -17.55 29.59 77.97
CA GLY A 643 -17.52 28.23 77.41
C GLY A 643 -18.89 27.55 77.52
N SER A 644 -18.93 26.21 77.68
CA SER A 644 -20.13 25.34 77.80
C SER A 644 -20.96 25.16 76.51
N THR A 645 -21.56 24.02 76.12
CA THR A 645 -21.59 22.57 76.50
C THR A 645 -22.41 21.85 75.37
N ALA A 646 -22.44 20.53 75.10
CA ALA A 646 -21.86 19.31 75.68
C ALA A 646 -21.73 18.16 74.62
N HIS A 647 -21.16 17.03 75.10
CA HIS A 647 -20.99 15.63 74.58
C HIS A 647 -22.10 15.00 73.69
N ILE A 648 -21.98 13.80 73.07
CA ILE A 648 -21.39 12.47 73.44
C ILE A 648 -20.91 11.78 72.13
N SER A 649 -19.73 11.15 71.90
CA SER A 649 -18.77 10.29 72.65
C SER A 649 -18.94 8.75 72.42
N ALA A 650 -18.05 8.12 71.65
CA ALA A 650 -17.64 6.67 71.69
C ALA A 650 -16.65 6.33 70.55
N THR A 651 -15.58 5.50 70.62
CA THR A 651 -14.51 5.19 71.60
C THR A 651 -13.70 3.98 71.06
N HIS A 652 -12.37 4.13 70.90
CA HIS A 652 -11.32 3.08 70.99
C HIS A 652 -11.28 1.91 69.95
N THR A 653 -10.17 1.16 69.73
CA THR A 653 -9.04 0.80 70.62
C THR A 653 -7.69 0.60 69.87
N VAL A 654 -6.55 0.66 70.57
CA VAL A 654 -5.17 0.38 70.05
C VAL A 654 -4.33 -0.36 71.13
N PRO A 655 -3.53 -1.39 70.77
CA PRO A 655 -2.07 -1.46 71.10
C PRO A 655 -1.18 -1.84 69.88
N VAL A 656 0.03 -1.28 69.64
CA VAL A 656 1.37 -1.58 70.24
C VAL A 656 1.88 -3.00 69.85
N THR A 657 3.08 -3.22 69.26
CA THR A 657 4.42 -3.12 69.89
C THR A 657 5.64 -3.12 68.91
N THR A 658 6.82 -2.72 69.42
CA THR A 658 8.22 -2.72 68.92
C THR A 658 8.86 -4.11 68.65
N ALA A 659 10.12 -4.34 68.18
CA ALA A 659 11.16 -3.66 67.34
C ALA A 659 12.48 -4.53 67.35
N ARG A 660 13.61 -4.03 66.79
CA ARG A 660 15.05 -4.50 66.89
C ARG A 660 15.55 -5.69 66.02
N ILE A 661 16.85 -5.91 65.70
CA ILE A 661 18.08 -5.04 65.47
C ILE A 661 19.31 -5.91 65.02
N ILE A 662 20.38 -5.33 64.38
CA ILE A 662 21.80 -5.86 64.23
C ILE A 662 22.01 -7.09 63.25
N THR A 663 23.13 -7.34 62.51
CA THR A 663 24.58 -6.91 62.50
C THR A 663 25.22 -6.76 61.07
N LYS A 664 26.46 -6.22 61.02
CA LYS A 664 27.51 -6.25 59.94
C LYS A 664 28.49 -7.46 60.12
N PRO A 665 29.66 -7.65 59.42
CA PRO A 665 30.42 -6.87 58.40
C PRO A 665 30.61 -7.68 57.07
N ILE A 666 31.63 -7.63 56.16
CA ILE A 666 33.00 -7.04 56.00
C ILE A 666 33.22 -6.59 54.52
N GLY A 667 34.37 -5.98 54.17
CA GLY A 667 34.84 -5.67 52.78
C GLY A 667 36.15 -6.42 52.41
N PRO A 668 37.12 -5.86 51.63
CA PRO A 668 37.27 -4.47 51.14
C PRO A 668 37.72 -4.37 49.64
N VAL A 669 38.43 -3.29 49.26
CA VAL A 669 39.07 -2.97 47.94
C VAL A 669 38.12 -2.33 46.90
N LEU A 670 38.37 -1.14 46.31
CA LEU A 670 39.31 -0.05 46.66
C LEU A 670 38.83 1.36 46.19
N THR A 671 39.55 2.04 45.26
CA THR A 671 39.45 3.46 44.85
C THR A 671 39.98 3.61 43.39
N SER A 672 40.00 4.75 42.66
CA SER A 672 39.80 6.21 42.88
C SER A 672 39.32 6.86 41.54
N ALA A 673 39.10 8.16 41.32
CA ALA A 673 39.33 9.41 42.06
C ALA A 673 38.25 10.47 41.71
N ALA A 674 38.29 11.68 42.31
CA ALA A 674 37.22 12.70 42.17
C ALA A 674 37.70 14.17 42.19
N SER A 675 36.87 15.06 41.62
CA SER A 675 36.79 16.51 41.87
C SER A 675 35.44 17.01 41.33
N ASN A 676 34.53 17.66 42.08
CA ASN A 676 34.60 18.96 42.80
C ASN A 676 34.76 20.15 41.83
N THR A 677 34.01 21.27 41.92
CA THR A 677 33.02 21.73 42.94
C THR A 677 32.15 22.87 42.36
N ASP A 678 30.94 23.10 42.95
CA ASP A 678 30.23 24.39 43.18
C ASP A 678 29.95 25.41 42.04
N LEU A 679 28.96 26.33 42.09
CA LEU A 679 27.62 26.43 42.72
C LEU A 679 26.86 27.68 42.17
N PHE A 680 25.52 27.72 42.29
CA PHE A 680 24.58 28.86 42.18
C PHE A 680 24.06 29.40 40.81
N ASN A 681 22.73 29.21 40.64
CA ASN A 681 21.67 30.11 40.12
C ASN A 681 21.72 30.77 38.72
N SER A 682 20.87 30.28 37.82
CA SER A 682 19.65 31.01 37.37
C SER A 682 18.66 30.10 36.62
N ILE A 683 17.43 30.58 36.41
CA ILE A 683 16.22 29.91 35.87
C ILE A 683 15.59 30.93 34.87
N PRO A 684 14.93 30.57 33.72
CA PRO A 684 14.17 29.35 33.43
C PRO A 684 14.42 28.70 32.03
N ASP A 685 13.45 27.87 31.62
CA ASP A 685 13.09 27.43 30.26
C ASP A 685 13.93 26.33 29.56
N ALA A 686 13.36 25.13 29.53
CA ALA A 686 13.85 23.97 28.78
C ALA A 686 12.83 23.54 27.71
N VAL A 687 13.02 24.02 26.48
CA VAL A 687 12.44 23.46 25.25
C VAL A 687 13.57 22.69 24.54
N PRO A 688 13.36 21.44 24.08
CA PRO A 688 14.47 20.58 23.66
C PRO A 688 15.13 21.04 22.36
N GLU A 689 16.46 21.15 22.38
CA GLU A 689 17.27 21.36 21.18
C GLU A 689 17.26 20.14 20.25
N LYS A 690 17.04 20.37 18.95
CA LYS A 690 18.11 20.29 17.93
C LYS A 690 17.59 20.59 16.52
N THR A 691 17.56 21.88 16.18
CA THR A 691 17.44 22.37 14.80
C THR A 691 18.72 23.11 14.41
N MET A 692 19.74 22.37 13.97
CA MET A 692 21.03 22.95 13.59
C MET A 692 20.96 23.62 12.21
N PHE A 693 20.61 24.90 12.19
CA PHE A 693 20.71 25.73 10.98
C PHE A 693 22.18 25.97 10.60
N LEU A 694 22.64 25.24 9.58
CA LEU A 694 23.93 25.50 8.93
C LEU A 694 23.90 26.83 8.16
N LYS A 695 24.85 27.73 8.45
CA LYS A 695 25.09 28.93 7.63
C LYS A 695 26.56 29.37 7.64
N SER A 696 27.17 29.35 6.46
CA SER A 696 28.55 29.76 6.16
C SER A 696 29.66 28.87 6.78
N ASN A 697 30.80 28.64 6.12
CA ASN A 697 31.29 29.18 4.84
C ASN A 697 32.24 28.18 4.15
N ASP A 698 31.77 27.45 3.12
CA ASP A 698 32.55 26.32 2.53
C ASP A 698 32.72 26.38 1.00
N ASN A 699 32.49 27.56 0.40
CA ASN A 699 32.58 27.76 -1.05
C ASN A 699 33.98 27.46 -1.62
N PHE A 700 35.04 27.60 -0.81
CA PHE A 700 36.41 27.33 -1.26
C PHE A 700 36.69 25.82 -1.40
N LEU A 701 36.22 25.00 -0.45
CA LEU A 701 36.35 23.55 -0.51
C LEU A 701 35.54 22.98 -1.69
N LEU A 702 34.32 23.48 -1.88
CA LEU A 702 33.47 23.09 -3.01
C LEU A 702 34.09 23.46 -4.37
N MET A 703 34.66 24.67 -4.49
CA MET A 703 35.40 25.09 -5.69
C MET A 703 36.65 24.24 -5.95
N PHE A 704 37.42 23.92 -4.90
CA PHE A 704 38.61 23.08 -5.02
C PHE A 704 38.26 21.65 -5.47
N LEU A 705 37.25 21.04 -4.85
CA LEU A 705 36.76 19.71 -5.24
C LEU A 705 36.24 19.70 -6.68
N PHE A 706 35.46 20.71 -7.08
CA PHE A 706 34.98 20.84 -8.45
C PHE A 706 36.14 20.94 -9.46
N LEU A 707 37.14 21.78 -9.19
CA LEU A 707 38.32 21.93 -10.05
C LEU A 707 39.15 20.65 -10.12
N PHE A 708 39.32 19.95 -8.99
CA PHE A 708 40.04 18.68 -8.90
C PHE A 708 39.36 17.58 -9.72
N PHE A 709 38.04 17.39 -9.56
CA PHE A 709 37.28 16.42 -10.36
C PHE A 709 37.22 16.79 -11.85
N PHE A 710 37.16 18.08 -12.20
CA PHE A 710 37.22 18.53 -13.58
C PHE A 710 38.58 18.22 -14.24
N ILE A 711 39.69 18.44 -13.53
CA ILE A 711 41.04 18.06 -14.02
C ILE A 711 41.15 16.54 -14.15
N LEU A 712 40.67 15.76 -13.18
CA LEU A 712 40.61 14.29 -13.26
C LEU A 712 39.81 13.81 -14.47
N PHE A 713 38.67 14.43 -14.76
CA PHE A 713 37.87 14.15 -15.94
C PHE A 713 38.62 14.47 -17.24
N LEU A 714 39.33 15.60 -17.33
CA LEU A 714 40.15 15.92 -18.50
C LEU A 714 41.33 14.96 -18.69
N CYS A 715 41.98 14.51 -17.60
CA CYS A 715 43.01 13.48 -17.64
C CYS A 715 42.45 12.12 -18.10
N LEU A 716 41.28 11.72 -17.62
CA LEU A 716 40.60 10.50 -18.08
C LEU A 716 40.13 10.61 -19.54
N LEU A 717 39.61 11.77 -19.96
CA LEU A 717 39.14 12.00 -21.33
C LEU A 717 40.32 11.96 -22.32
N SER A 718 41.44 12.60 -21.99
CA SER A 718 42.65 12.59 -22.81
C SER A 718 43.32 11.21 -22.83
N TYR A 719 43.38 10.48 -21.71
CA TYR A 719 43.86 9.10 -21.66
C TYR A 719 43.01 8.17 -22.53
N ASN A 720 41.68 8.23 -22.43
CA ASN A 720 40.78 7.40 -23.24
C ASN A 720 40.80 7.81 -24.73
N CYS A 721 41.02 9.08 -25.05
CA CYS A 721 41.24 9.56 -26.42
C CYS A 721 42.57 9.02 -27.00
N TYR A 722 43.65 9.01 -26.21
CA TYR A 722 44.95 8.45 -26.60
C TYR A 722 44.91 6.93 -26.75
N LYS A 723 44.19 6.22 -25.88
CA LYS A 723 44.00 4.76 -25.93
C LYS A 723 42.94 4.28 -26.92
N GLY A 724 42.14 5.18 -27.49
CA GLY A 724 41.11 4.85 -28.49
C GLY A 724 39.80 4.29 -27.93
N TYR A 725 39.54 4.41 -26.62
CA TYR A 725 38.33 3.87 -25.96
C TYR A 725 37.08 4.77 -26.07
N LEU A 726 37.13 5.88 -26.82
CA LEU A 726 35.98 6.75 -27.04
C LEU A 726 35.11 6.27 -28.23
N PRO A 727 33.77 6.31 -28.14
CA PRO A 727 32.88 5.88 -29.22
C PRO A 727 33.14 6.60 -30.55
N GLY A 728 32.93 5.91 -31.68
CA GLY A 728 33.33 6.37 -33.02
C GLY A 728 32.80 7.75 -33.47
N GLN A 729 31.72 8.26 -32.86
CA GLN A 729 31.25 9.64 -33.12
C GLN A 729 32.23 10.70 -32.59
N CYS A 730 32.98 10.44 -31.50
CA CYS A 730 34.04 11.34 -31.02
C CYS A 730 35.21 11.44 -32.02
N LEU A 731 35.54 10.34 -32.70
CA LEU A 731 36.58 10.33 -33.73
C LEU A 731 36.19 11.15 -34.98
N LYS A 732 34.90 11.29 -35.29
CA LYS A 732 34.42 12.24 -36.32
C LYS A 732 34.63 13.70 -35.90
N PHE A 733 34.55 14.03 -34.61
CA PHE A 733 34.84 15.38 -34.15
C PHE A 733 36.31 15.77 -34.38
N ARG A 734 37.24 14.79 -34.27
CA ARG A 734 38.67 14.96 -34.57
C ARG A 734 38.95 15.28 -36.04
N SER A 735 38.19 14.75 -37.00
CA SER A 735 38.37 15.08 -38.43
C SER A 735 37.81 16.46 -38.79
N VAL A 736 36.73 16.91 -38.14
CA VAL A 736 36.15 18.26 -38.33
C VAL A 736 37.06 19.36 -37.78
N LEU A 737 37.74 19.13 -36.64
CA LEU A 737 38.61 20.13 -36.00
C LEU A 737 40.01 20.28 -36.61
N LEU A 738 40.51 19.27 -37.35
CA LEU A 738 41.89 19.27 -37.89
C LEU A 738 42.00 19.46 -39.41
N LEU A 739 40.89 19.50 -40.15
CA LEU A 739 40.90 19.74 -41.60
C LEU A 739 40.14 21.02 -41.97
N GLY A 740 40.88 22.12 -42.10
CA GLY A 740 40.35 23.39 -42.58
C GLY A 740 39.98 23.37 -44.07
N LYS A 741 38.85 24.00 -44.40
CA LYS A 741 38.44 24.46 -45.75
C LYS A 741 38.23 23.39 -46.84
N LYS A 742 36.98 22.95 -46.98
CA LYS A 742 36.27 23.08 -48.27
C LYS A 742 34.79 23.44 -48.03
N LYS A 743 34.09 23.91 -49.06
CA LYS A 743 32.85 24.71 -48.95
C LYS A 743 31.78 24.17 -49.90
N THR A 744 30.50 24.36 -49.55
CA THR A 744 29.27 24.12 -50.36
C THR A 744 29.01 22.67 -50.80
N LYS A 745 27.75 22.23 -51.03
CA LYS A 745 26.45 22.94 -51.07
C LYS A 745 25.31 22.06 -50.51
N SER A 746 24.12 22.64 -50.39
CA SER A 746 22.79 22.00 -50.25
C SER A 746 22.43 21.18 -51.52
N ASP A 747 21.42 20.30 -51.57
CA ASP A 747 19.98 20.52 -51.33
C ASP A 747 19.16 19.20 -51.39
N PHE A 748 17.93 19.19 -50.80
CA PHE A 748 16.76 18.30 -51.08
C PHE A 748 16.95 16.77 -50.84
N SER A 749 15.92 15.90 -50.86
CA SER A 749 14.58 15.80 -50.21
C SER A 749 13.72 14.77 -50.98
N ASP A 750 12.99 13.93 -50.24
CA ASP A 750 11.81 13.15 -50.66
C ASP A 750 11.90 11.96 -51.63
N CYS A 751 10.84 11.14 -51.51
CA CYS A 751 10.32 10.06 -52.36
C CYS A 751 11.05 8.70 -52.46
N GLU A 752 10.35 7.71 -51.89
CA GLU A 752 10.07 6.41 -52.48
C GLU A 752 10.08 6.38 -54.03
N GLN A 753 10.63 5.33 -54.67
CA GLN A 753 9.82 4.15 -55.04
C GLN A 753 10.64 2.99 -55.64
N SER A 754 9.95 1.84 -55.75
CA SER A 754 10.33 0.56 -56.37
C SER A 754 11.24 0.58 -57.60
N VAL A 755 12.15 -0.40 -57.64
CA VAL A 755 12.52 -1.26 -58.79
C VAL A 755 13.40 -2.39 -58.17
N LYS A 756 13.04 -3.68 -58.20
CA LYS A 756 13.20 -4.66 -59.32
C LYS A 756 14.64 -4.65 -59.90
N GLU A 757 15.28 -5.74 -60.30
CA GLU A 757 14.87 -7.12 -60.51
C GLU A 757 16.13 -8.03 -60.40
N THR A 758 15.95 -9.35 -60.36
CA THR A 758 16.98 -10.39 -60.68
C THR A 758 18.46 -10.13 -60.39
N LEU A 759 19.04 -11.00 -59.55
CA LEU A 759 20.06 -11.91 -60.07
C LEU A 759 19.92 -13.28 -59.41
N VAL A 760 19.88 -14.33 -60.25
CA VAL A 760 19.93 -15.73 -59.83
C VAL A 760 21.31 -16.24 -60.20
N GLU A 761 21.98 -16.91 -59.27
CA GLU A 761 23.12 -17.78 -59.60
C GLU A 761 22.96 -19.10 -58.83
N GLN A 762 23.22 -20.22 -59.52
CA GLN A 762 23.12 -21.57 -58.99
C GLN A 762 24.48 -22.25 -59.04
N GLY A 763 24.87 -22.91 -57.95
CA GLY A 763 26.11 -23.67 -57.83
C GLY A 763 26.76 -23.43 -56.46
N SER A 764 27.35 -24.42 -55.78
CA SER A 764 27.49 -25.84 -56.12
C SER A 764 27.55 -26.70 -54.85
N VAL A 765 27.14 -27.96 -54.93
CA VAL A 765 27.21 -28.93 -53.82
C VAL A 765 28.59 -29.60 -53.75
N SER A 766 29.17 -29.68 -52.54
CA SER A 766 30.25 -30.63 -52.21
C SER A 766 30.14 -31.08 -50.74
N HIS A 767 30.79 -32.21 -50.41
CA HIS A 767 30.53 -33.01 -49.21
C HIS A 767 31.58 -32.87 -48.08
N GLN A 768 31.18 -33.29 -46.86
CA GLN A 768 32.03 -33.62 -45.68
C GLN A 768 32.78 -32.42 -45.05
N SER A 769 33.14 -32.38 -43.76
CA SER A 769 32.90 -33.21 -42.56
C SER A 769 32.80 -32.24 -41.35
N GLY A 770 32.15 -32.48 -40.21
CA GLY A 770 32.09 -33.71 -39.43
C GLY A 770 32.93 -33.55 -38.14
N GLU A 771 32.55 -32.63 -37.24
CA GLU A 771 33.22 -32.42 -35.95
C GLU A 771 32.21 -31.97 -34.85
N GLN A 772 32.50 -32.27 -33.58
CA GLN A 772 31.59 -31.98 -32.44
C GLN A 772 31.98 -30.69 -31.70
N PRO A 773 31.02 -29.80 -31.38
CA PRO A 773 31.25 -28.73 -30.42
C PRO A 773 31.39 -29.31 -29.00
N LYS A 774 32.55 -29.12 -28.36
CA LYS A 774 32.68 -29.27 -26.90
C LYS A 774 31.99 -28.08 -26.21
N PRO A 775 31.36 -28.26 -25.04
CA PRO A 775 30.80 -27.15 -24.28
C PRO A 775 31.92 -26.18 -23.83
N ALA A 776 31.61 -24.89 -23.81
CA ALA A 776 32.50 -23.87 -23.26
C ALA A 776 32.61 -24.03 -21.72
N HIS A 777 33.73 -23.59 -21.16
CA HIS A 777 33.95 -23.63 -19.71
C HIS A 777 33.07 -22.62 -18.98
N ASP A 778 32.50 -23.08 -17.86
CA ASP A 778 31.85 -22.24 -16.85
C ASP A 778 32.90 -21.39 -16.11
N THR A 779 32.62 -20.10 -15.93
CA THR A 779 33.51 -19.14 -15.24
C THR A 779 32.73 -18.14 -14.36
N GLY A 780 32.00 -18.68 -13.37
CA GLY A 780 31.86 -18.10 -12.02
C GLY A 780 31.14 -16.75 -11.89
#